data_AF-A0A6S5TP02-F1
#
_entry.id   AF-A0A6S5TP02-F1
#
_cell.length_a   1.000
_cell.length_b   1.000
_cell.length_c   1.000
_cell.angle_alpha   90.00
_cell.angle_beta   90.00
_cell.angle_gamma   90.00
#
_symmetry.space_group_name_H-M   'P 1'
#
loop_
_entity.id
_entity.type
_entity.pdbx_description
1 polymer ?
#
loop_
_entity_poly.entity_id
_entity_poly.type
_entity_poly.pdbx_seq_one_letter_code
_entity_poly.pdbx_strand_id
1 'polypeptide(L)'
;MTRRCLVSSLLLTLLLALPPVTHAEDWVASIDESQGLPQLTRGGNLAMQAKFKFFAADWKWANFDSGAFKVEAPFTYSLQARNSTLGFDLKAQIAKTTQQSLTWAFDLQAHSRKTNVMGGGISFQFDRALFTEMGKPSLLPGNRGWTWGDRAKGPYIEMRFDPPLTSVYIEPIDDAEVRAFFYKDQIVPGTQQIKGVLTVSQGIELAQTSDERFGLGDTSRWPLDQTDWRTSPVDLSFLNAGEKPAGKRGFVKAVGDRLQFADGTPARFWGTNVSAYALFNTTDDEIRAQAKRLSALGFNLVRLHHHDSYWVTPSIFGRHDQVRDTQNLSPESLQKIDWWIKCLKDEGIYVWLDLHVQRALMARDKIRGFDELPKREGLTDRDKQPIADLKGYNYVNDTIAQTMKRFAEQYLGHVNAYTGLAYKDDPAIAAVLITNENDLTGHYGNALLPDKTPTQHIKRYMELAEAFAKQHGLAKEQTWRAWEHGPSKLFLNDMEQRFDQQMIDHLRTLGVKVPIVTTSTWGRNGLSALPALTSGDLIDVHSYGGAGQLEKNPLTSDNLVNWLAAAQVVGRPLSVTEWNNEWQSDTQPVADRYTLALYVAATARYQGWDALMHYAYSQEPFREQDRSASNWHAYNDPSQLATLPAAALVYRRGDVREADQSYVFAPTSDTLFNQSISPADSVLLRTAMEKGKLQIAMPKTPALPWLQASALPAGAKVIQDPNQSLLPANASEARSDTGELRRNWQQGLYTIDTPLTQAAIGWLGGKTLALGDIQLKLKTASASVAVQSLDGKPLKQSRNLLISLGTRAEPQPNKRTPFRVEPLDGTLSIQAVDGLKLFSRNAQGQLQEYPVSYQDGRYLIHFDGRQMTNWLFLK
;
A
#
# COMPACT_ATOMS: atom_id res chain seq x y z
N MET A 1 35.56 14.29 80.41
CA MET A 1 34.31 15.04 80.20
C MET A 1 33.72 14.55 78.88
N THR A 2 32.95 13.46 78.93
CA THR A 2 31.46 13.39 78.87
C THR A 2 30.89 13.76 77.48
N ARG A 3 30.03 12.99 76.81
CA ARG A 3 29.42 11.65 76.95
C ARG A 3 28.43 11.51 75.76
N ARG A 4 28.11 10.27 75.34
CA ARG A 4 26.97 9.79 74.48
C ARG A 4 27.16 9.84 72.96
N CYS A 5 26.56 8.96 72.16
CA CYS A 5 26.22 7.51 72.19
C CYS A 5 25.42 7.24 70.89
N LEU A 6 25.68 6.08 70.28
CA LEU A 6 24.82 5.26 69.40
C LEU A 6 24.39 5.72 67.98
N VAL A 7 24.78 4.86 67.03
CA VAL A 7 24.01 4.24 65.93
C VAL A 7 23.56 5.14 64.77
N SER A 8 24.11 4.87 63.58
CA SER A 8 23.38 4.96 62.32
C SER A 8 23.89 3.93 61.32
N SER A 9 22.92 3.22 60.75
CA SER A 9 23.00 2.00 59.97
C SER A 9 23.59 2.20 58.58
N LEU A 10 24.21 1.13 58.07
CA LEU A 10 24.50 0.92 56.65
C LEU A 10 23.24 1.22 55.80
N LEU A 11 23.38 2.11 54.82
CA LEU A 11 22.51 2.15 53.64
C LEU A 11 23.37 1.94 52.40
N LEU A 12 23.33 0.69 51.93
CA LEU A 12 23.85 0.24 50.65
C LEU A 12 23.05 0.94 49.54
N THR A 13 23.68 1.83 48.79
CA THR A 13 23.08 2.48 47.62
C THR A 13 23.07 1.46 46.48
N LEU A 14 21.91 0.82 46.23
CA LEU A 14 21.67 0.07 45.01
C LEU A 14 21.70 1.05 43.82
N LEU A 15 22.81 1.07 43.09
CA LEU A 15 22.78 1.47 41.68
C LEU A 15 21.91 0.43 40.95
N LEU A 16 20.65 0.79 40.69
CA LEU A 16 19.86 0.15 39.66
C LEU A 16 20.55 0.41 38.32
N ALA A 17 21.43 -0.50 37.91
CA ALA A 17 21.81 -0.63 36.52
C ALA A 17 20.51 -0.85 35.74
N LEU A 18 20.12 0.15 34.93
CA LEU A 18 19.17 -0.07 33.86
C LEU A 18 19.66 -1.30 33.08
N PRO A 19 18.80 -2.29 32.81
CA PRO A 19 19.22 -3.41 31.99
C PRO A 19 19.77 -2.84 30.68
N PRO A 20 20.85 -3.42 30.12
CA PRO A 20 21.26 -3.05 28.77
C PRO A 20 20.03 -3.14 27.90
N VAL A 21 19.83 -2.14 27.03
CA VAL A 21 18.79 -2.17 26.00
C VAL A 21 18.98 -3.47 25.23
N THR A 22 18.22 -4.49 25.59
CA THR A 22 18.19 -5.75 24.87
C THR A 22 17.71 -5.38 23.49
N HIS A 23 18.51 -5.73 22.47
CA HIS A 23 18.09 -5.62 21.09
C HIS A 23 16.65 -6.15 21.00
N ALA A 24 15.73 -5.36 20.46
CA ALA A 24 14.43 -5.92 20.09
C ALA A 24 14.76 -7.06 19.13
N GLU A 25 14.27 -8.25 19.45
CA GLU A 25 14.63 -9.44 18.69
C GLU A 25 14.01 -9.29 17.30
N ASP A 26 14.82 -9.48 16.26
CA ASP A 26 14.36 -9.31 14.87
C ASP A 26 13.22 -10.29 14.55
N TRP A 27 13.12 -11.40 15.30
CA TRP A 27 12.03 -12.36 15.24
C TRP A 27 10.96 -12.12 16.29
N VAL A 28 9.70 -12.11 15.84
CA VAL A 28 8.54 -11.84 16.68
C VAL A 28 7.44 -12.86 16.39
N ALA A 29 7.01 -13.57 17.43
CA ALA A 29 5.81 -14.39 17.41
C ALA A 29 4.65 -13.66 18.10
N SER A 30 3.49 -13.67 17.46
CA SER A 30 2.28 -13.00 17.96
C SER A 30 1.03 -13.78 17.57
N ILE A 31 -0.15 -13.25 17.93
CA ILE A 31 -1.44 -13.75 17.44
C ILE A 31 -1.85 -12.94 16.20
N ASP A 32 -2.31 -13.63 15.15
CA ASP A 32 -3.04 -13.04 14.03
C ASP A 32 -4.48 -12.78 14.49
N GLU A 33 -4.84 -11.51 14.68
CA GLU A 33 -6.15 -11.10 15.21
C GLU A 33 -7.32 -11.51 14.29
N SER A 34 -7.06 -11.78 13.00
CA SER A 34 -8.11 -12.23 12.06
C SER A 34 -8.49 -13.70 12.25
N GLN A 35 -7.60 -14.51 12.84
CA GLN A 35 -7.80 -15.96 13.01
C GLN A 35 -7.71 -16.42 14.48
N GLY A 36 -7.14 -15.62 15.38
CA GLY A 36 -6.79 -16.06 16.73
C GLY A 36 -5.72 -17.16 16.77
N LEU A 37 -4.90 -17.26 15.73
CA LEU A 37 -3.87 -18.29 15.54
C LEU A 37 -2.47 -17.68 15.54
N PRO A 38 -1.40 -18.47 15.80
CA PRO A 38 -0.06 -17.91 15.86
C PRO A 38 0.44 -17.46 14.49
N GLN A 39 1.24 -16.41 14.49
CA GLN A 39 2.07 -15.99 13.37
C GLN A 39 3.51 -15.74 13.85
N LEU A 40 4.46 -15.86 12.94
CA LEU A 40 5.87 -15.52 13.17
C LEU A 40 6.30 -14.52 12.10
N THR A 41 6.99 -13.46 12.51
CA THR A 41 7.56 -12.47 11.61
C THR A 41 9.03 -12.25 11.91
N ARG A 42 9.80 -11.80 10.91
CA ARG A 42 11.17 -11.30 11.07
C ARG A 42 11.31 -9.93 10.43
N GLY A 43 11.71 -8.92 11.19
CA GLY A 43 11.78 -7.53 10.73
C GLY A 43 10.43 -6.98 10.25
N GLY A 44 9.33 -7.66 10.58
CA GLY A 44 7.98 -7.41 10.08
C GLY A 44 7.55 -8.24 8.86
N ASN A 45 8.43 -8.98 8.19
CA ASN A 45 8.04 -9.92 7.12
C ASN A 45 7.48 -11.21 7.70
N LEU A 46 6.40 -11.72 7.11
CA LEU A 46 5.71 -12.91 7.58
C LEU A 46 6.53 -14.17 7.26
N ALA A 47 7.03 -14.83 8.30
CA ALA A 47 7.81 -16.05 8.19
C ALA A 47 6.97 -17.31 8.35
N MET A 48 5.93 -17.26 9.18
CA MET A 48 4.93 -18.31 9.28
C MET A 48 3.55 -17.73 9.56
N GLN A 49 2.54 -18.24 8.87
CA GLN A 49 1.13 -17.95 9.15
C GLN A 49 0.34 -19.23 9.42
N ALA A 50 -0.47 -19.21 10.47
CA ALA A 50 -1.41 -20.28 10.77
C ALA A 50 -2.83 -19.91 10.32
N LYS A 51 -3.55 -20.86 9.72
CA LYS A 51 -4.95 -20.69 9.27
C LYS A 51 -5.75 -21.94 9.61
N PHE A 52 -7.03 -21.76 9.91
CA PHE A 52 -7.94 -22.89 9.96
C PHE A 52 -8.23 -23.40 8.55
N LYS A 53 -8.12 -24.73 8.33
CA LYS A 53 -8.54 -25.38 7.08
C LYS A 53 -9.34 -26.63 7.42
N PHE A 54 -10.55 -26.71 6.86
CA PHE A 54 -11.49 -27.80 7.09
C PHE A 54 -12.10 -28.22 5.76
N PHE A 55 -12.23 -29.53 5.56
CA PHE A 55 -12.68 -30.14 4.33
C PHE A 55 -13.77 -31.18 4.62
N ALA A 56 -14.93 -31.01 3.99
CA ALA A 56 -15.95 -32.05 3.91
C ALA A 56 -15.54 -33.12 2.87
N ALA A 57 -16.47 -33.98 2.46
CA ALA A 57 -16.23 -34.97 1.41
C ALA A 57 -15.67 -34.32 0.12
N ASP A 58 -14.87 -35.09 -0.61
CA ASP A 58 -14.28 -34.70 -1.91
C ASP A 58 -13.47 -33.40 -1.86
N TRP A 59 -12.81 -33.14 -0.74
CA TRP A 59 -12.01 -31.92 -0.50
C TRP A 59 -12.80 -30.61 -0.58
N LYS A 60 -14.12 -30.66 -0.45
CA LYS A 60 -14.96 -29.47 -0.45
C LYS A 60 -14.66 -28.62 0.79
N TRP A 61 -14.31 -27.35 0.57
CA TRP A 61 -14.08 -26.38 1.65
C TRP A 61 -15.27 -26.31 2.61
N ALA A 62 -14.96 -26.34 3.90
CA ALA A 62 -15.92 -26.20 4.99
C ALA A 62 -15.45 -25.08 5.94
N ASN A 63 -15.49 -23.83 5.48
CA ASN A 63 -15.07 -22.69 6.28
C ASN A 63 -16.01 -22.48 7.48
N PHE A 64 -15.54 -21.73 8.48
CA PHE A 64 -16.42 -21.25 9.54
C PHE A 64 -17.47 -20.29 8.96
N ASP A 65 -18.73 -20.44 9.37
CA ASP A 65 -19.82 -19.55 8.96
C ASP A 65 -19.73 -18.21 9.72
N SER A 66 -19.16 -18.25 10.92
CA SER A 66 -18.92 -17.10 11.78
C SER A 66 -17.72 -17.37 12.68
N GLY A 67 -17.02 -16.30 13.05
CA GLY A 67 -15.88 -16.32 13.94
C GLY A 67 -15.73 -14.98 14.64
N ALA A 68 -15.38 -15.01 15.92
CA ALA A 68 -15.08 -13.83 16.71
C ALA A 68 -13.84 -14.09 17.55
N PHE A 69 -12.73 -13.45 17.18
CA PHE A 69 -11.56 -13.29 18.02
C PHE A 69 -11.75 -12.06 18.91
N LYS A 70 -11.28 -12.12 20.15
CA LYS A 70 -11.34 -11.02 21.09
C LYS A 70 -10.09 -10.97 21.95
N VAL A 71 -9.53 -9.77 22.09
CA VAL A 71 -8.52 -9.49 23.12
C VAL A 71 -9.24 -9.19 24.43
N GLU A 72 -9.06 -10.05 25.45
CA GLU A 72 -9.71 -9.91 26.75
C GLU A 72 -8.87 -9.03 27.70
N ALA A 73 -7.56 -9.22 27.66
CA ALA A 73 -6.56 -8.47 28.41
C ALA A 73 -5.20 -8.65 27.72
N PRO A 74 -4.15 -7.91 28.12
CA PRO A 74 -2.83 -8.14 27.56
C PRO A 74 -2.41 -9.61 27.62
N PHE A 75 -1.98 -10.15 26.48
CA PHE A 75 -1.63 -11.56 26.29
C PHE A 75 -2.72 -12.59 26.64
N THR A 76 -3.99 -12.19 26.72
CA THR A 76 -5.13 -13.05 27.05
C THR A 76 -6.24 -12.82 26.04
N TYR A 77 -6.66 -13.89 25.36
CA TYR A 77 -7.56 -13.80 24.21
C TYR A 77 -8.60 -14.91 24.23
N SER A 78 -9.71 -14.68 23.54
CA SER A 78 -10.72 -15.71 23.28
C SER A 78 -11.04 -15.78 21.79
N LEU A 79 -11.40 -16.98 21.33
CA LEU A 79 -11.89 -17.24 19.98
C LEU A 79 -13.17 -18.07 20.08
N GLN A 80 -14.18 -17.72 19.29
CA GLN A 80 -15.37 -18.53 19.10
C GLN A 80 -15.70 -18.59 17.61
N ALA A 81 -15.97 -19.79 17.09
CA ALA A 81 -16.31 -19.99 15.69
C ALA A 81 -17.30 -21.14 15.52
N ARG A 82 -18.08 -21.11 14.44
CA ARG A 82 -19.07 -22.15 14.11
C ARG A 82 -18.85 -22.70 12.72
N ASN A 83 -18.88 -24.02 12.59
CA ASN A 83 -18.81 -24.73 11.32
C ASN A 83 -20.08 -25.58 11.13
N SER A 84 -21.08 -25.04 10.46
CA SER A 84 -22.37 -25.70 10.25
C SER A 84 -22.28 -26.82 9.21
N THR A 85 -21.35 -26.71 8.25
CA THR A 85 -21.09 -27.75 7.24
C THR A 85 -20.66 -29.06 7.92
N LEU A 86 -19.68 -28.97 8.82
CA LEU A 86 -19.17 -30.11 9.59
C LEU A 86 -19.89 -30.29 10.94
N GLY A 87 -20.80 -29.40 11.30
CA GLY A 87 -21.72 -29.55 12.43
C GLY A 87 -21.05 -29.46 13.81
N PHE A 88 -20.10 -28.55 14.00
CA PHE A 88 -19.44 -28.32 15.29
C PHE A 88 -19.21 -26.82 15.57
N ASP A 89 -19.08 -26.48 16.86
CA ASP A 89 -18.60 -25.18 17.32
C ASP A 89 -17.17 -25.31 17.88
N LEU A 90 -16.34 -24.29 17.69
CA LEU A 90 -15.01 -24.17 18.26
C LEU A 90 -14.97 -22.99 19.22
N LYS A 91 -14.44 -23.21 20.42
CA LYS A 91 -14.02 -22.15 21.34
C LYS A 91 -12.55 -22.32 21.67
N ALA A 92 -11.83 -21.23 21.87
CA ALA A 92 -10.47 -21.28 22.40
C ALA A 92 -10.25 -20.19 23.45
N GLN A 93 -9.56 -20.55 24.53
CA GLN A 93 -8.94 -19.60 25.44
C GLN A 93 -7.44 -19.58 25.16
N ILE A 94 -6.87 -18.39 24.99
CA ILE A 94 -5.50 -18.21 24.54
C ILE A 94 -4.78 -17.33 25.55
N ALA A 95 -3.61 -17.75 26.02
CA ALA A 95 -2.84 -16.96 26.97
C ALA A 95 -1.32 -17.15 26.83
N LYS A 96 -0.56 -16.10 27.13
CA LYS A 96 0.89 -16.24 27.41
C LYS A 96 1.08 -16.90 28.77
N THR A 97 1.56 -18.13 28.76
CA THR A 97 1.70 -18.95 29.98
C THR A 97 3.11 -18.89 30.57
N THR A 98 4.10 -18.57 29.75
CA THR A 98 5.48 -18.29 30.18
C THR A 98 6.04 -17.13 29.37
N GLN A 99 7.27 -16.67 29.66
CA GLN A 99 7.91 -15.65 28.81
C GLN A 99 8.10 -16.12 27.36
N GLN A 100 8.21 -17.44 27.13
CA GLN A 100 8.47 -18.06 25.83
C GLN A 100 7.34 -18.96 25.33
N SER A 101 6.16 -18.93 25.95
CA SER A 101 5.05 -19.81 25.54
C SER A 101 3.69 -19.12 25.45
N LEU A 102 2.99 -19.38 24.35
CA LEU A 102 1.55 -19.13 24.16
C LEU A 102 0.81 -20.46 24.21
N THR A 103 -0.37 -20.47 24.82
CA THR A 103 -1.20 -21.67 24.96
C THR A 103 -2.60 -21.40 24.46
N TRP A 104 -3.13 -22.32 23.65
CA TRP A 104 -4.52 -22.40 23.21
C TRP A 104 -5.18 -23.57 23.91
N ALA A 105 -6.27 -23.33 24.63
CA ALA A 105 -7.17 -24.36 25.13
C ALA A 105 -8.40 -24.39 24.21
N PHE A 106 -8.36 -25.27 23.20
CA PHE A 106 -9.46 -25.48 22.26
C PHE A 106 -10.52 -26.41 22.87
N ASP A 107 -11.77 -26.04 22.66
CA ASP A 107 -12.96 -26.82 22.96
C ASP A 107 -13.77 -26.96 21.66
N LEU A 108 -13.82 -28.16 21.11
CA LEU A 108 -14.58 -28.48 19.91
C LEU A 108 -15.83 -29.26 20.30
N GLN A 109 -16.99 -28.64 20.12
CA GLN A 109 -18.28 -29.22 20.41
C GLN A 109 -18.95 -29.68 19.12
N ALA A 110 -18.89 -30.98 18.84
CA ALA A 110 -19.60 -31.59 17.72
C ALA A 110 -21.06 -31.89 18.10
N HIS A 111 -21.98 -31.42 17.26
CA HIS A 111 -23.43 -31.53 17.48
C HIS A 111 -24.06 -32.70 16.74
N SER A 112 -23.40 -33.17 15.68
CA SER A 112 -23.91 -34.22 14.80
C SER A 112 -22.79 -35.09 14.27
N ARG A 113 -23.11 -36.34 13.96
CA ARG A 113 -22.15 -37.25 13.32
C ARG A 113 -21.94 -36.82 11.87
N LYS A 114 -20.69 -36.71 11.44
CA LYS A 114 -20.31 -36.57 10.03
C LYS A 114 -19.39 -37.72 9.64
N THR A 115 -19.57 -38.24 8.44
CA THR A 115 -18.71 -39.28 7.83
C THR A 115 -18.10 -38.73 6.56
N ASN A 116 -17.05 -39.38 6.07
CA ASN A 116 -16.30 -38.97 4.87
C ASN A 116 -15.73 -37.54 4.97
N VAL A 117 -15.32 -37.13 6.17
CA VAL A 117 -14.66 -35.85 6.38
C VAL A 117 -13.19 -36.00 5.95
N MET A 118 -12.74 -35.27 4.94
CA MET A 118 -11.36 -35.42 4.45
C MET A 118 -10.33 -34.98 5.50
N GLY A 119 -10.70 -34.00 6.32
CA GLY A 119 -9.95 -33.61 7.51
C GLY A 119 -10.11 -32.13 7.83
N GLY A 120 -9.68 -31.73 9.02
CA GLY A 120 -9.63 -30.32 9.34
C GLY A 120 -9.06 -29.97 10.70
N GLY A 121 -8.46 -28.79 10.76
CA GLY A 121 -7.79 -28.24 11.94
C GLY A 121 -6.99 -27.01 11.55
N ILE A 122 -5.73 -26.96 11.95
CA ILE A 122 -4.84 -25.83 11.68
C ILE A 122 -3.83 -26.21 10.59
N SER A 123 -3.63 -25.29 9.66
CA SER A 123 -2.53 -25.32 8.70
C SER A 123 -1.51 -24.26 9.04
N PHE A 124 -0.23 -24.61 9.00
CA PHE A 124 0.89 -23.70 9.22
C PHE A 124 1.70 -23.60 7.95
N GLN A 125 1.75 -22.41 7.35
CA GLN A 125 2.49 -22.13 6.12
C GLN A 125 3.77 -21.36 6.47
N PHE A 126 4.91 -21.82 5.96
CA PHE A 126 6.24 -21.27 6.25
C PHE A 126 6.85 -20.64 4.98
N ASP A 127 7.38 -19.42 5.06
CA ASP A 127 8.11 -18.82 3.93
C ASP A 127 9.57 -19.29 3.92
N ARG A 128 9.79 -20.47 3.33
CA ARG A 128 11.13 -21.08 3.28
C ARG A 128 12.04 -20.45 2.24
N ALA A 129 11.48 -19.73 1.27
CA ALA A 129 12.27 -19.05 0.26
C ALA A 129 12.97 -17.83 0.86
N LEU A 130 12.24 -17.07 1.71
CA LEU A 130 12.79 -15.90 2.38
C LEU A 130 13.63 -16.27 3.62
N PHE A 131 13.28 -17.34 4.33
CA PHE A 131 13.93 -17.74 5.59
C PHE A 131 14.63 -19.11 5.49
N THR A 132 15.54 -19.24 4.52
CA THR A 132 16.25 -20.49 4.23
C THR A 132 17.01 -21.05 5.44
N GLU A 133 17.48 -20.20 6.34
CA GLU A 133 18.19 -20.56 7.57
C GLU A 133 17.36 -21.38 8.55
N MET A 134 16.03 -21.26 8.49
CA MET A 134 15.10 -22.03 9.34
C MET A 134 14.90 -23.47 8.84
N GLY A 135 15.29 -23.77 7.59
CA GLY A 135 15.19 -25.10 7.00
C GLY A 135 13.76 -25.61 6.82
N LYS A 136 13.59 -26.94 6.83
CA LYS A 136 12.29 -27.60 6.74
C LYS A 136 11.66 -27.78 8.13
N PRO A 137 10.34 -27.63 8.28
CA PRO A 137 9.68 -28.00 9.53
C PRO A 137 9.83 -29.51 9.76
N SER A 138 9.89 -29.91 11.03
CA SER A 138 10.02 -31.31 11.46
C SER A 138 8.85 -31.71 12.34
N LEU A 139 8.34 -32.93 12.16
CA LEU A 139 7.20 -33.45 12.93
C LEU A 139 7.64 -34.01 14.28
N LEU A 140 6.84 -33.77 15.31
CA LEU A 140 7.00 -34.43 16.61
C LEU A 140 6.40 -35.85 16.55
N PRO A 141 6.98 -36.83 17.28
CA PRO A 141 6.47 -38.20 17.31
C PRO A 141 5.01 -38.29 17.75
N GLY A 142 4.26 -39.22 17.13
CA GLY A 142 2.91 -39.58 17.55
C GLY A 142 1.87 -38.48 17.39
N ASN A 143 1.91 -37.72 16.28
CA ASN A 143 0.96 -36.64 15.97
C ASN A 143 0.86 -35.55 17.06
N ARG A 144 1.95 -35.31 17.79
CA ARG A 144 1.98 -34.34 18.89
C ARG A 144 2.32 -32.92 18.45
N GLY A 145 2.59 -32.68 17.17
CA GLY A 145 2.86 -31.35 16.64
C GLY A 145 4.11 -31.30 15.77
N TRP A 146 4.80 -30.16 15.79
CA TRP A 146 5.91 -29.88 14.88
C TRP A 146 6.88 -28.84 15.45
N THR A 147 8.04 -28.71 14.81
CA THR A 147 9.11 -27.77 15.14
C THR A 147 9.65 -27.12 13.87
N TRP A 148 10.21 -25.92 13.97
CA TRP A 148 10.87 -25.22 12.86
C TRP A 148 12.05 -24.39 13.37
N GLY A 149 13.15 -24.36 12.61
CA GLY A 149 14.42 -23.77 13.04
C GLY A 149 15.34 -24.74 13.81
N ASP A 150 16.45 -24.22 14.34
CA ASP A 150 17.49 -25.00 15.04
C ASP A 150 17.77 -24.38 16.41
N ARG A 151 17.33 -25.07 17.47
CA ARG A 151 17.48 -24.63 18.87
C ARG A 151 18.95 -24.39 19.28
N ALA A 152 19.92 -25.04 18.64
CA ALA A 152 21.33 -24.87 18.96
C ALA A 152 22.01 -23.76 18.18
N LYS A 153 21.45 -23.33 17.05
CA LYS A 153 22.13 -22.45 16.07
C LYS A 153 21.38 -21.16 15.74
N GLY A 154 20.14 -21.01 16.17
CA GLY A 154 19.35 -19.84 15.81
C GLY A 154 17.93 -19.84 16.38
N PRO A 155 17.02 -19.07 15.76
CA PRO A 155 15.61 -19.06 16.13
C PRO A 155 15.00 -20.47 16.00
N TYR A 156 14.15 -20.83 16.96
CA TYR A 156 13.47 -22.10 17.03
C TYR A 156 12.07 -21.94 17.60
N ILE A 157 11.09 -22.56 16.95
CA ILE A 157 9.71 -22.66 17.43
C ILE A 157 9.24 -24.10 17.48
N GLU A 158 8.41 -24.41 18.47
CA GLU A 158 7.75 -25.71 18.65
C GLU A 158 6.27 -25.48 18.90
N MET A 159 5.40 -26.13 18.13
CA MET A 159 3.97 -26.20 18.42
C MET A 159 3.62 -27.62 18.85
N ARG A 160 3.14 -27.78 20.08
CA ARG A 160 2.78 -29.08 20.67
C ARG A 160 1.31 -29.15 21.03
N PHE A 161 0.69 -30.30 20.75
CA PHE A 161 -0.72 -30.59 21.06
C PHE A 161 -0.85 -31.72 22.07
N ASP A 162 -1.80 -31.56 23.00
CA ASP A 162 -2.20 -32.60 23.95
C ASP A 162 -3.73 -32.61 24.16
N PRO A 163 -4.42 -33.76 24.02
CA PRO A 163 -3.90 -35.05 23.56
C PRO A 163 -3.34 -34.99 22.13
N PRO A 164 -2.63 -36.04 21.66
CA PRO A 164 -2.23 -36.14 20.26
C PRO A 164 -3.38 -35.87 19.29
N LEU A 165 -3.07 -35.17 18.20
CA LEU A 165 -4.06 -34.90 17.16
C LEU A 165 -4.34 -36.15 16.33
N THR A 166 -5.48 -36.15 15.63
CA THR A 166 -5.86 -37.23 14.73
C THR A 166 -4.81 -37.43 13.63
N SER A 167 -4.25 -36.33 13.11
CA SER A 167 -3.15 -36.39 12.15
C SER A 167 -2.31 -35.12 12.20
N VAL A 168 -0.98 -35.27 12.17
CA VAL A 168 -0.06 -34.16 11.87
C VAL A 168 0.90 -34.61 10.77
N TYR A 169 0.95 -33.87 9.67
CA TYR A 169 1.81 -34.22 8.53
C TYR A 169 2.29 -32.98 7.78
N ILE A 170 3.40 -33.12 7.05
CA ILE A 170 3.87 -32.13 6.08
C ILE A 170 3.16 -32.39 4.76
N GLU A 171 2.61 -31.37 4.13
CA GLU A 171 1.86 -31.50 2.88
C GLU A 171 2.76 -32.10 1.78
N PRO A 172 2.39 -33.24 1.14
CA PRO A 172 3.29 -33.93 0.21
C PRO A 172 3.67 -33.12 -1.02
N ILE A 173 2.80 -32.20 -1.45
CA ILE A 173 3.00 -31.33 -2.60
C ILE A 173 3.64 -29.98 -2.23
N ASP A 174 3.66 -29.64 -0.94
CA ASP A 174 4.20 -28.38 -0.42
C ASP A 174 4.89 -28.65 0.93
N ASP A 175 6.20 -28.91 0.88
CA ASP A 175 6.99 -29.17 2.08
C ASP A 175 7.26 -27.90 2.92
N ALA A 176 6.60 -26.78 2.60
CA ALA A 176 6.48 -25.57 3.40
C ALA A 176 5.12 -25.44 4.11
N GLU A 177 4.28 -26.48 4.11
CA GLU A 177 3.01 -26.49 4.85
C GLU A 177 2.93 -27.70 5.81
N VAL A 178 2.59 -27.43 7.07
CA VAL A 178 2.25 -28.47 8.06
C VAL A 178 0.74 -28.45 8.34
N ARG A 179 0.11 -29.61 8.22
CA ARG A 179 -1.30 -29.88 8.53
C ARG A 179 -1.43 -30.51 9.91
N ALA A 180 -2.20 -29.91 10.79
CA ALA A 180 -2.48 -30.40 12.14
C ALA A 180 -4.00 -30.55 12.34
N PHE A 181 -4.52 -31.75 12.10
CA PHE A 181 -5.95 -32.02 12.03
C PHE A 181 -6.55 -32.45 13.38
N PHE A 182 -7.57 -31.71 13.81
CA PHE A 182 -8.45 -32.10 14.90
C PHE A 182 -9.31 -33.30 14.50
N TYR A 183 -9.88 -33.25 13.29
CA TYR A 183 -10.77 -34.28 12.73
C TYR A 183 -10.22 -34.89 11.45
N LYS A 184 -10.49 -36.18 11.23
CA LYS A 184 -10.25 -36.91 9.98
C LYS A 184 -11.21 -38.10 9.89
N ASP A 185 -11.66 -38.41 8.69
CA ASP A 185 -12.59 -39.49 8.30
C ASP A 185 -14.01 -39.35 8.85
N GLN A 186 -14.17 -39.06 10.14
CA GLN A 186 -15.45 -38.83 10.79
C GLN A 186 -15.37 -37.78 11.90
N ILE A 187 -16.51 -37.16 12.20
CA ILE A 187 -16.73 -36.35 13.40
C ILE A 187 -17.83 -37.04 14.20
N VAL A 188 -17.57 -37.29 15.48
CA VAL A 188 -18.51 -37.94 16.41
C VAL A 188 -19.11 -36.88 17.32
N PRO A 189 -20.44 -36.89 17.60
CA PRO A 189 -21.04 -35.96 18.55
C PRO A 189 -20.37 -36.04 19.92
N GLY A 190 -20.13 -34.88 20.53
CA GLY A 190 -19.46 -34.78 21.82
C GLY A 190 -18.46 -33.62 21.86
N THR A 191 -17.79 -33.50 23.00
CA THR A 191 -16.82 -32.45 23.28
C THR A 191 -15.41 -33.01 23.18
N GLN A 192 -14.53 -32.33 22.44
CA GLN A 192 -13.11 -32.64 22.37
C GLN A 192 -12.32 -31.43 22.85
N GLN A 193 -11.53 -31.61 23.90
CA GLN A 193 -10.63 -30.58 24.42
C GLN A 193 -9.20 -30.85 23.95
N ILE A 194 -8.56 -29.82 23.39
CA ILE A 194 -7.20 -29.90 22.86
C ILE A 194 -6.40 -28.70 23.38
N LYS A 195 -5.27 -28.97 24.00
CA LYS A 195 -4.31 -27.95 24.39
C LYS A 195 -3.22 -27.85 23.34
N GLY A 196 -3.14 -26.71 22.65
CA GLY A 196 -1.99 -26.32 21.82
C GLY A 196 -1.03 -25.43 22.61
N VAL A 197 0.28 -25.66 22.51
CA VAL A 197 1.31 -24.82 23.14
C VAL A 197 2.36 -24.48 22.10
N LEU A 198 2.49 -23.20 21.77
CA LEU A 198 3.61 -22.66 21.02
C LEU A 198 4.71 -22.29 22.01
N THR A 199 5.92 -22.80 21.81
CA THR A 199 7.12 -22.43 22.55
C THR A 199 8.15 -21.85 21.60
N VAL A 200 8.80 -20.76 21.99
CA VAL A 200 9.82 -20.07 21.20
C VAL A 200 11.18 -20.05 21.93
N SER A 201 12.29 -19.93 21.20
CA SER A 201 13.63 -19.78 21.77
C SER A 201 13.88 -18.41 22.40
N GLN A 202 14.98 -18.22 23.15
CA GLN A 202 15.42 -16.94 23.74
C GLN A 202 15.90 -15.89 22.71
N GLY A 203 15.44 -15.98 21.47
CA GLY A 203 15.79 -15.14 20.32
C GLY A 203 14.56 -14.72 19.50
N ILE A 204 13.37 -15.03 20.02
CA ILE A 204 12.07 -14.68 19.43
C ILE A 204 11.23 -14.01 20.52
N GLU A 205 10.79 -12.79 20.27
CA GLU A 205 9.89 -12.07 21.16
C GLU A 205 8.46 -12.61 21.05
N LEU A 206 7.79 -12.84 22.19
CA LEU A 206 6.33 -12.96 22.23
C LEU A 206 5.71 -11.58 22.38
N ALA A 207 5.29 -10.99 21.26
CA ALA A 207 4.75 -9.64 21.20
C ALA A 207 3.23 -9.58 21.42
N GLN A 208 2.80 -8.42 21.90
CA GLN A 208 1.40 -8.04 21.99
C GLN A 208 0.79 -7.90 20.58
N THR A 209 -0.52 -8.10 20.48
CA THR A 209 -1.26 -7.84 19.25
C THR A 209 -1.39 -6.34 18.97
N SER A 210 -1.91 -5.99 17.78
CA SER A 210 -2.10 -4.59 17.40
C SER A 210 -3.03 -3.87 18.39
N ASP A 211 -4.19 -4.46 18.70
CA ASP A 211 -5.18 -3.87 19.60
C ASP A 211 -4.61 -3.62 21.00
N GLU A 212 -3.79 -4.54 21.52
CA GLU A 212 -3.10 -4.36 22.80
C GLU A 212 -2.17 -3.16 22.79
N ARG A 213 -1.36 -2.99 21.72
CA ARG A 213 -0.37 -1.92 21.61
C ARG A 213 -1.01 -0.55 21.48
N PHE A 214 -2.11 -0.45 20.73
CA PHE A 214 -2.89 0.79 20.65
C PHE A 214 -3.79 1.03 21.87
N GLY A 215 -4.04 -0.01 22.66
CA GLY A 215 -4.81 0.05 23.90
C GLY A 215 -6.25 -0.43 23.75
N LEU A 216 -6.69 -1.22 24.72
CA LEU A 216 -7.98 -1.92 24.79
C LEU A 216 -9.15 -1.05 25.28
N GLY A 217 -9.05 0.26 25.08
CA GLY A 217 -10.11 1.19 25.49
C GLY A 217 -11.39 0.99 24.69
N ASP A 218 -12.54 1.28 25.31
CA ASP A 218 -13.84 1.26 24.63
C ASP A 218 -13.92 2.38 23.58
N THR A 219 -13.64 2.05 22.32
CA THR A 219 -13.61 2.99 21.19
C THR A 219 -14.99 3.57 20.88
N SER A 220 -16.07 2.96 21.37
CA SER A 220 -17.44 3.47 21.20
C SER A 220 -17.67 4.84 21.85
N ARG A 221 -16.82 5.20 22.82
CA ARG A 221 -16.85 6.46 23.57
C ARG A 221 -16.04 7.58 22.93
N TRP A 222 -15.26 7.28 21.89
CA TRP A 222 -14.54 8.31 21.16
C TRP A 222 -15.52 9.30 20.51
N PRO A 223 -15.14 10.60 20.44
CA PRO A 223 -15.95 11.60 19.77
C PRO A 223 -16.16 11.25 18.30
N LEU A 224 -17.33 11.61 17.78
CA LEU A 224 -17.64 11.47 16.36
C LEU A 224 -16.94 12.56 15.55
N ASP A 225 -16.49 12.17 14.36
CA ASP A 225 -15.87 13.06 13.40
C ASP A 225 -16.82 14.15 12.90
N GLN A 226 -16.25 15.32 12.65
CA GLN A 226 -16.97 16.51 12.17
C GLN A 226 -16.62 16.85 10.71
N THR A 227 -16.02 15.90 9.98
CA THR A 227 -15.58 16.10 8.61
C THR A 227 -16.79 16.18 7.70
N ASP A 228 -17.04 17.38 7.20
CA ASP A 228 -17.95 17.58 6.09
C ASP A 228 -17.22 17.31 4.77
N TRP A 229 -17.88 16.56 3.89
CA TRP A 229 -17.34 16.16 2.61
C TRP A 229 -17.50 17.25 1.53
N ARG A 230 -18.20 18.35 1.84
CA ARG A 230 -18.34 19.52 0.95
C ARG A 230 -17.38 20.66 1.28
N THR A 231 -16.87 20.70 2.51
CA THR A 231 -15.93 21.73 2.95
C THR A 231 -14.56 21.13 3.22
N SER A 232 -13.54 21.99 3.17
CA SER A 232 -12.18 21.59 3.56
C SER A 232 -11.80 22.29 4.88
N PRO A 233 -11.35 21.55 5.89
CA PRO A 233 -10.94 22.14 7.17
C PRO A 233 -9.66 22.95 7.05
N VAL A 234 -8.82 22.63 6.05
CA VAL A 234 -7.63 23.40 5.68
C VAL A 234 -7.82 23.93 4.26
N ASP A 235 -7.43 25.17 3.99
CA ASP A 235 -7.47 25.75 2.65
C ASP A 235 -6.07 26.03 2.14
N LEU A 236 -5.57 25.12 1.31
CA LEU A 236 -4.30 25.19 0.59
C LEU A 236 -4.48 25.55 -0.89
N SER A 237 -5.65 26.06 -1.29
CA SER A 237 -5.93 26.40 -2.69
C SER A 237 -4.99 27.46 -3.27
N PHE A 238 -4.29 28.22 -2.40
CA PHE A 238 -3.22 29.13 -2.79
C PHE A 238 -2.06 28.41 -3.53
N LEU A 239 -1.82 27.12 -3.25
CA LEU A 239 -0.83 26.31 -3.97
C LEU A 239 -1.19 26.15 -5.45
N ASN A 240 -2.47 26.27 -5.81
CA ASN A 240 -2.96 26.16 -7.18
C ASN A 240 -3.19 27.52 -7.84
N ALA A 241 -3.11 28.63 -7.11
CA ALA A 241 -3.38 29.97 -7.66
C ALA A 241 -2.49 30.28 -8.88
N GLY A 242 -1.23 29.88 -8.81
CA GLY A 242 -0.26 29.96 -9.89
C GLY A 242 -0.59 29.09 -11.10
N GLU A 243 -1.54 28.16 -10.99
CA GLU A 243 -1.94 27.20 -12.01
C GLU A 243 -3.38 27.39 -12.50
N LYS A 244 -4.21 28.26 -11.93
CA LYS A 244 -5.60 28.47 -12.40
C LYS A 244 -5.65 29.28 -13.72
N PRO A 245 -6.38 28.84 -14.76
CA PRO A 245 -6.85 27.46 -14.97
C PRO A 245 -5.69 26.53 -15.38
N ALA A 246 -5.78 25.25 -15.02
CA ALA A 246 -4.74 24.26 -15.29
C ALA A 246 -4.42 24.19 -16.79
N GLY A 247 -3.15 23.92 -17.11
CA GLY A 247 -2.67 23.89 -18.49
C GLY A 247 -2.25 25.25 -19.07
N LYS A 248 -2.37 26.35 -18.32
CA LYS A 248 -1.90 27.67 -18.80
C LYS A 248 -0.39 27.76 -19.04
N ARG A 249 0.39 26.82 -18.49
CA ARG A 249 1.83 26.66 -18.76
C ARG A 249 2.15 25.78 -19.96
N GLY A 250 1.13 25.36 -20.71
CA GLY A 250 1.26 24.43 -21.83
C GLY A 250 1.40 22.96 -21.39
N PHE A 251 1.72 22.10 -22.35
CA PHE A 251 1.82 20.66 -22.14
C PHE A 251 3.00 20.28 -21.25
N VAL A 252 2.77 19.34 -20.33
CA VAL A 252 3.81 18.67 -19.54
C VAL A 252 4.68 17.81 -20.45
N LYS A 253 5.96 17.68 -20.13
CA LYS A 253 6.94 16.85 -20.84
C LYS A 253 7.87 16.14 -19.85
N ALA A 254 8.35 14.96 -20.23
CA ALA A 254 9.49 14.32 -19.58
C ALA A 254 10.80 14.93 -20.12
N VAL A 255 11.68 15.36 -19.22
CA VAL A 255 13.01 15.92 -19.52
C VAL A 255 14.04 15.29 -18.58
N GLY A 256 14.74 14.27 -19.06
CA GLY A 256 15.61 13.46 -18.21
C GLY A 256 14.80 12.74 -17.13
N ASP A 257 15.23 12.82 -15.88
CA ASP A 257 14.55 12.20 -14.73
C ASP A 257 13.48 13.08 -14.10
N ARG A 258 12.95 14.07 -14.82
CA ARG A 258 11.98 15.06 -14.29
C ARG A 258 10.83 15.36 -15.24
N LEU A 259 9.68 15.73 -14.68
CA LEU A 259 8.61 16.38 -15.43
C LEU A 259 8.81 17.91 -15.46
N GLN A 260 8.48 18.53 -16.59
CA GLN A 260 8.52 19.98 -16.79
C GLN A 260 7.30 20.48 -17.57
N PHE A 261 6.85 21.70 -17.26
CA PHE A 261 5.88 22.42 -18.08
C PHE A 261 6.56 23.00 -19.35
N ALA A 262 5.76 23.47 -20.31
CA ALA A 262 6.30 23.97 -21.58
C ALA A 262 7.15 25.25 -21.43
N ASP A 263 6.97 26.00 -20.33
CA ASP A 263 7.78 27.17 -19.97
C ASP A 263 9.11 26.83 -19.27
N GLY A 264 9.41 25.53 -19.07
CA GLY A 264 10.61 25.05 -18.38
C GLY A 264 10.49 24.96 -16.86
N THR A 265 9.35 25.35 -16.28
CA THR A 265 9.11 25.19 -14.84
C THR A 265 9.01 23.70 -14.49
N PRO A 266 9.69 23.21 -13.44
CA PRO A 266 9.51 21.83 -12.98
C PRO A 266 8.06 21.53 -12.64
N ALA A 267 7.52 20.42 -13.14
CA ALA A 267 6.17 19.97 -12.85
C ALA A 267 6.23 18.92 -11.73
N ARG A 268 5.51 19.16 -10.63
CA ARG A 268 5.37 18.22 -9.52
C ARG A 268 3.91 18.06 -9.15
N PHE A 269 3.45 16.82 -9.08
CA PHE A 269 2.05 16.50 -8.86
C PHE A 269 1.83 15.75 -7.56
N TRP A 270 1.05 16.35 -6.67
CA TRP A 270 0.40 15.70 -5.54
C TRP A 270 -1.07 15.49 -5.91
N GLY A 271 -1.45 14.24 -6.08
CA GLY A 271 -2.73 13.88 -6.66
C GLY A 271 -3.45 12.76 -5.92
N THR A 272 -4.59 12.41 -6.49
CA THR A 272 -5.47 11.36 -5.99
C THR A 272 -6.31 10.78 -7.13
N ASN A 273 -6.96 9.66 -6.87
CA ASN A 273 -7.89 9.03 -7.80
C ASN A 273 -9.34 9.43 -7.49
N VAL A 274 -10.10 9.82 -8.51
CA VAL A 274 -11.58 9.86 -8.48
C VAL A 274 -12.05 8.77 -9.43
N SER A 275 -12.80 7.80 -8.89
CA SER A 275 -12.92 6.50 -9.54
C SER A 275 -14.37 6.03 -9.68
N ALA A 276 -14.61 5.16 -10.65
CA ALA A 276 -15.82 4.34 -10.74
C ALA A 276 -17.13 5.15 -10.64
N TYR A 277 -18.02 4.81 -9.71
CA TYR A 277 -19.34 5.43 -9.57
C TYR A 277 -19.26 6.92 -9.22
N ALA A 278 -18.17 7.37 -8.59
CA ALA A 278 -17.93 8.78 -8.30
C ALA A 278 -17.90 9.63 -9.59
N LEU A 279 -17.43 9.06 -10.71
CA LEU A 279 -17.34 9.76 -11.98
C LEU A 279 -18.71 10.04 -12.59
N PHE A 280 -19.59 9.04 -12.60
CA PHE A 280 -20.81 9.09 -13.41
C PHE A 280 -22.09 9.34 -12.61
N ASN A 281 -22.16 8.89 -11.35
CA ASN A 281 -23.36 8.98 -10.51
C ASN A 281 -23.35 10.20 -9.57
N THR A 282 -22.36 11.08 -9.68
CA THR A 282 -22.27 12.35 -8.95
C THR A 282 -22.98 13.47 -9.73
N THR A 283 -23.70 14.33 -9.02
CA THR A 283 -24.38 15.50 -9.62
C THR A 283 -23.38 16.58 -10.04
N ASP A 284 -23.74 17.42 -11.00
CA ASP A 284 -22.82 18.43 -11.54
C ASP A 284 -22.39 19.47 -10.49
N ASP A 285 -23.30 19.84 -9.58
CA ASP A 285 -22.97 20.75 -8.48
C ASP A 285 -22.00 20.12 -7.48
N GLU A 286 -22.15 18.83 -7.18
CA GLU A 286 -21.20 18.13 -6.32
C GLU A 286 -19.85 17.94 -7.01
N ILE A 287 -19.80 17.66 -8.31
CA ILE A 287 -18.53 17.63 -9.08
C ILE A 287 -17.78 18.97 -8.93
N ARG A 288 -18.48 20.10 -9.07
CA ARG A 288 -17.90 21.44 -8.91
C ARG A 288 -17.43 21.68 -7.46
N ALA A 289 -18.22 21.28 -6.47
CA ALA A 289 -17.87 21.41 -5.06
C ALA A 289 -16.64 20.56 -4.69
N GLN A 290 -16.57 19.34 -5.20
CA GLN A 290 -15.44 18.43 -4.97
C GLN A 290 -14.16 18.94 -5.63
N ALA A 291 -14.20 19.52 -6.83
CA ALA A 291 -13.02 20.14 -7.44
C ALA A 291 -12.44 21.27 -6.57
N LYS A 292 -13.30 22.12 -6.00
CA LYS A 292 -12.90 23.17 -5.05
C LYS A 292 -12.28 22.59 -3.78
N ARG A 293 -12.92 21.55 -3.22
CA ARG A 293 -12.43 20.88 -2.01
C ARG A 293 -11.07 20.22 -2.25
N LEU A 294 -10.89 19.52 -3.36
CA LEU A 294 -9.61 18.91 -3.75
C LEU A 294 -8.50 19.97 -3.84
N SER A 295 -8.80 21.14 -4.41
CA SER A 295 -7.86 22.28 -4.47
C SER A 295 -7.50 22.78 -3.07
N ALA A 296 -8.50 22.94 -2.20
CA ALA A 296 -8.32 23.33 -0.80
C ALA A 296 -7.54 22.28 0.03
N LEU A 297 -7.69 20.99 -0.26
CA LEU A 297 -6.91 19.92 0.34
C LEU A 297 -5.46 19.86 -0.17
N GLY A 298 -5.10 20.66 -1.19
CA GLY A 298 -3.75 20.81 -1.72
C GLY A 298 -3.42 19.90 -2.90
N PHE A 299 -4.39 19.18 -3.47
CA PHE A 299 -4.18 18.40 -4.69
C PHE A 299 -4.03 19.29 -5.93
N ASN A 300 -3.15 18.90 -6.86
CA ASN A 300 -2.99 19.53 -8.17
C ASN A 300 -3.00 18.53 -9.34
N LEU A 301 -3.31 17.26 -9.07
CA LEU A 301 -3.55 16.24 -10.08
C LEU A 301 -4.70 15.33 -9.65
N VAL A 302 -5.59 14.98 -10.58
CA VAL A 302 -6.62 13.96 -10.36
C VAL A 302 -6.59 12.96 -11.50
N ARG A 303 -6.53 11.68 -11.15
CA ARG A 303 -6.69 10.58 -12.10
C ARG A 303 -8.15 10.15 -12.17
N LEU A 304 -8.73 10.19 -13.36
CA LEU A 304 -10.09 9.72 -13.62
C LEU A 304 -10.03 8.22 -13.93
N HIS A 305 -10.28 7.41 -12.89
CA HIS A 305 -9.93 5.99 -12.89
C HIS A 305 -11.15 5.07 -12.87
N HIS A 306 -10.98 3.80 -13.24
CA HIS A 306 -12.06 2.80 -13.39
C HIS A 306 -13.26 3.27 -14.24
N HIS A 307 -13.09 4.27 -15.09
CA HIS A 307 -14.15 4.80 -15.95
C HIS A 307 -14.65 3.78 -16.98
N ASP A 308 -13.88 2.74 -17.29
CA ASP A 308 -14.15 1.68 -18.27
C ASP A 308 -14.39 0.30 -17.63
N SER A 309 -14.34 0.19 -16.30
CA SER A 309 -14.28 -1.09 -15.61
C SER A 309 -15.62 -1.82 -15.60
N TYR A 310 -15.60 -3.14 -15.81
CA TYR A 310 -16.80 -3.95 -16.03
C TYR A 310 -17.84 -3.95 -14.89
N TRP A 311 -17.41 -3.63 -13.68
CA TRP A 311 -18.26 -3.59 -12.48
C TRP A 311 -18.87 -2.21 -12.26
N VAL A 312 -18.53 -1.22 -13.08
CA VAL A 312 -19.02 0.16 -12.98
C VAL A 312 -20.17 0.37 -13.95
N THR A 313 -21.35 0.74 -13.46
CA THR A 313 -22.52 1.03 -14.30
C THR A 313 -23.23 2.31 -13.86
N PRO A 314 -23.43 3.31 -14.76
CA PRO A 314 -22.85 3.38 -16.11
C PRO A 314 -21.32 3.49 -16.08
N SER A 315 -20.65 2.98 -17.12
CA SER A 315 -19.24 3.22 -17.44
C SER A 315 -19.11 4.25 -18.56
N ILE A 316 -17.91 4.49 -19.11
CA ILE A 316 -17.68 5.33 -20.28
C ILE A 316 -18.39 4.81 -21.54
N PHE A 317 -18.73 3.52 -21.58
CA PHE A 317 -19.55 2.90 -22.63
C PHE A 317 -21.06 2.98 -22.35
N GLY A 318 -21.47 3.50 -21.19
CA GLY A 318 -22.86 3.52 -20.73
C GLY A 318 -23.19 2.35 -19.81
N ARG A 319 -24.48 2.04 -19.66
CA ARG A 319 -24.92 0.94 -18.80
C ARG A 319 -24.76 -0.42 -19.47
N HIS A 320 -24.11 -1.36 -18.78
CA HIS A 320 -23.85 -2.71 -19.33
C HIS A 320 -25.11 -3.48 -19.70
N ASP A 321 -26.22 -3.26 -19.00
CA ASP A 321 -27.53 -3.88 -19.30
C ASP A 321 -28.26 -3.25 -20.50
N GLN A 322 -27.73 -2.18 -21.07
CA GLN A 322 -28.33 -1.45 -22.20
C GLN A 322 -27.49 -1.55 -23.49
N VAL A 323 -26.19 -1.80 -23.38
CA VAL A 323 -25.28 -1.95 -24.51
C VAL A 323 -25.05 -3.41 -24.89
N ARG A 324 -24.71 -3.64 -26.16
CA ARG A 324 -24.41 -4.99 -26.71
C ARG A 324 -22.95 -5.13 -27.17
N ASP A 325 -22.24 -4.02 -27.21
CA ASP A 325 -20.83 -3.90 -27.56
C ASP A 325 -20.25 -2.68 -26.83
N THR A 326 -18.92 -2.57 -26.84
CA THR A 326 -18.16 -1.45 -26.30
C THR A 326 -17.46 -0.67 -27.42
N GLN A 327 -17.98 -0.71 -28.65
CA GLN A 327 -17.33 -0.07 -29.80
C GLN A 327 -17.54 1.45 -29.85
N ASN A 328 -18.53 1.97 -29.14
CA ASN A 328 -18.88 3.40 -29.11
C ASN A 328 -18.94 3.90 -27.67
N LEU A 329 -18.55 5.15 -27.46
CA LEU A 329 -18.65 5.83 -26.16
C LEU A 329 -20.06 6.35 -25.90
N SER A 330 -20.48 6.37 -24.64
CA SER A 330 -21.75 6.97 -24.23
C SER A 330 -21.65 8.50 -24.19
N PRO A 331 -22.49 9.25 -24.93
CA PRO A 331 -22.49 10.72 -24.88
C PRO A 331 -22.76 11.26 -23.47
N GLU A 332 -23.65 10.61 -22.72
CA GLU A 332 -24.01 10.98 -21.35
C GLU A 332 -22.82 10.78 -20.39
N SER A 333 -22.10 9.67 -20.54
CA SER A 333 -20.91 9.39 -19.74
C SER A 333 -19.76 10.35 -20.09
N LEU A 334 -19.59 10.69 -21.38
CA LEU A 334 -18.61 11.68 -21.82
C LEU A 334 -18.91 13.07 -21.25
N GLN A 335 -20.17 13.49 -21.17
CA GLN A 335 -20.53 14.77 -20.55
C GLN A 335 -20.09 14.85 -19.09
N LYS A 336 -20.13 13.74 -18.34
CA LYS A 336 -19.63 13.68 -16.96
C LYS A 336 -18.13 13.83 -16.89
N ILE A 337 -17.39 13.14 -17.75
CA ILE A 337 -15.92 13.30 -17.84
C ILE A 337 -15.56 14.73 -18.26
N ASP A 338 -16.29 15.30 -19.23
CA ASP A 338 -16.11 16.67 -19.67
C ASP A 338 -16.24 17.68 -18.52
N TRP A 339 -17.29 17.48 -17.70
CA TRP A 339 -17.57 18.33 -16.56
C TRP A 339 -16.54 18.20 -15.43
N TRP A 340 -16.07 16.98 -15.15
CA TRP A 340 -14.94 16.76 -14.23
C TRP A 340 -13.69 17.50 -14.69
N ILE A 341 -13.27 17.31 -15.95
CA ILE A 341 -12.10 17.97 -16.53
C ILE A 341 -12.25 19.49 -16.42
N LYS A 342 -13.41 20.05 -16.77
CA LYS A 342 -13.67 21.48 -16.68
C LYS A 342 -13.53 22.01 -15.25
N CYS A 343 -14.18 21.36 -14.28
CA CYS A 343 -14.17 21.80 -12.89
C CYS A 343 -12.78 21.71 -12.26
N LEU A 344 -12.05 20.63 -12.52
CA LEU A 344 -10.67 20.46 -12.04
C LEU A 344 -9.74 21.51 -12.66
N LYS A 345 -9.87 21.73 -13.97
CA LYS A 345 -9.11 22.75 -14.71
C LYS A 345 -9.33 24.15 -14.14
N ASP A 346 -10.57 24.55 -13.88
CA ASP A 346 -10.88 25.86 -13.29
C ASP A 346 -10.22 26.06 -11.92
N GLU A 347 -10.04 24.98 -11.17
CA GLU A 347 -9.42 24.98 -9.84
C GLU A 347 -7.89 24.77 -9.86
N GLY A 348 -7.27 24.78 -11.06
CA GLY A 348 -5.82 24.67 -11.24
C GLY A 348 -5.29 23.24 -11.01
N ILE A 349 -6.17 22.24 -11.12
CA ILE A 349 -5.86 20.83 -10.95
C ILE A 349 -5.76 20.19 -12.33
N TYR A 350 -4.61 19.56 -12.60
CA TYR A 350 -4.38 18.81 -13.84
C TYR A 350 -5.07 17.44 -13.79
N VAL A 351 -5.22 16.79 -14.94
CA VAL A 351 -5.95 15.52 -15.08
C VAL A 351 -5.06 14.44 -15.66
N TRP A 352 -5.17 13.22 -15.12
CA TRP A 352 -4.60 12.01 -15.70
C TRP A 352 -5.71 11.11 -16.25
N LEU A 353 -5.52 10.61 -17.47
CA LEU A 353 -6.51 9.77 -18.16
C LEU A 353 -5.97 8.35 -18.41
N ASP A 354 -6.83 7.36 -18.20
CA ASP A 354 -6.53 5.97 -18.53
C ASP A 354 -7.13 5.59 -19.89
N LEU A 355 -6.44 4.73 -20.64
CA LEU A 355 -6.94 4.16 -21.90
C LEU A 355 -7.45 2.72 -21.74
N HIS A 356 -7.08 2.07 -20.63
CA HIS A 356 -7.58 0.75 -20.25
C HIS A 356 -7.32 0.50 -18.75
N VAL A 357 -8.34 0.11 -18.00
CA VAL A 357 -8.22 -0.37 -16.62
C VAL A 357 -8.72 -1.81 -16.49
N GLN A 358 -10.02 -2.00 -16.66
CA GLN A 358 -10.68 -3.31 -16.63
C GLN A 358 -11.85 -3.36 -17.61
N ARG A 359 -11.70 -2.72 -18.78
CA ARG A 359 -12.68 -2.83 -19.86
C ARG A 359 -12.92 -4.30 -20.19
N ALA A 360 -14.16 -4.75 -19.99
CA ALA A 360 -14.57 -6.04 -20.50
C ALA A 360 -14.98 -5.95 -21.96
N LEU A 361 -14.63 -6.99 -22.71
CA LEU A 361 -15.02 -7.21 -24.10
C LEU A 361 -16.37 -7.95 -24.13
N MET A 362 -17.21 -7.60 -25.09
CA MET A 362 -18.50 -8.23 -25.37
C MET A 362 -18.44 -9.03 -26.68
N ALA A 363 -19.36 -9.99 -26.85
CA ALA A 363 -19.36 -10.87 -28.02
C ALA A 363 -19.43 -10.09 -29.35
N ARG A 364 -20.13 -8.95 -29.37
CA ARG A 364 -20.27 -8.09 -30.56
C ARG A 364 -19.14 -7.09 -30.77
N ASP A 365 -18.09 -7.10 -29.94
CA ASP A 365 -16.86 -6.33 -30.19
C ASP A 365 -16.00 -6.91 -31.33
N LYS A 366 -16.43 -8.05 -31.90
CA LYS A 366 -15.78 -8.73 -33.03
C LYS A 366 -14.33 -9.13 -32.74
N ILE A 367 -14.10 -9.58 -31.51
CA ILE A 367 -12.77 -10.04 -31.06
C ILE A 367 -12.53 -11.45 -31.59
N ARG A 368 -11.41 -11.62 -32.31
CA ARG A 368 -10.98 -12.93 -32.81
C ARG A 368 -10.70 -13.86 -31.64
N GLY A 369 -11.34 -15.04 -31.61
CA GLY A 369 -11.21 -15.99 -30.51
C GLY A 369 -11.85 -15.51 -29.21
N PHE A 370 -12.92 -14.70 -29.27
CA PHE A 370 -13.62 -14.20 -28.08
C PHE A 370 -13.96 -15.31 -27.07
N ASP A 371 -14.40 -16.48 -27.54
CA ASP A 371 -14.81 -17.61 -26.69
C ASP A 371 -13.66 -18.21 -25.87
N GLU A 372 -12.41 -17.93 -26.25
CA GLU A 372 -11.20 -18.39 -25.56
C GLU A 372 -10.79 -17.47 -24.40
N LEU A 373 -11.34 -16.25 -24.36
CA LEU A 373 -11.00 -15.27 -23.34
C LEU A 373 -11.67 -15.61 -21.99
N PRO A 374 -11.01 -15.30 -20.85
CA PRO A 374 -11.58 -15.54 -19.53
C PRO A 374 -12.91 -14.83 -19.35
N LYS A 375 -13.97 -15.60 -19.07
CA LYS A 375 -15.31 -15.05 -18.82
C LYS A 375 -15.43 -14.61 -17.36
N ARG A 376 -16.15 -13.52 -17.13
CA ARG A 376 -16.47 -13.04 -15.77
C ARG A 376 -17.81 -13.63 -15.35
N GLU A 377 -17.80 -14.47 -14.31
CA GLU A 377 -19.01 -15.09 -13.78
C GLU A 377 -20.01 -14.04 -13.30
N GLY A 378 -21.30 -14.28 -13.55
CA GLY A 378 -22.40 -13.43 -13.08
C GLY A 378 -22.57 -12.09 -13.81
N LEU A 379 -21.74 -11.78 -14.80
CA LEU A 379 -21.82 -10.53 -15.58
C LEU A 379 -22.09 -10.80 -17.05
N THR A 380 -23.08 -10.11 -17.60
CA THR A 380 -23.49 -10.27 -18.99
C THR A 380 -23.78 -8.93 -19.67
N ASP A 381 -23.76 -8.94 -21.00
CA ASP A 381 -24.31 -7.84 -21.81
C ASP A 381 -25.85 -7.80 -21.74
N ARG A 382 -26.46 -6.86 -22.48
CA ARG A 382 -27.93 -6.73 -22.61
C ARG A 382 -28.63 -8.00 -23.09
N ASP A 383 -27.98 -8.82 -23.92
CA ASP A 383 -28.53 -10.06 -24.47
C ASP A 383 -28.21 -11.28 -23.58
N LYS A 384 -27.78 -11.05 -22.33
CA LYS A 384 -27.35 -12.06 -21.35
C LYS A 384 -26.18 -12.93 -21.82
N GLN A 385 -25.34 -12.40 -22.71
CA GLN A 385 -24.11 -13.08 -23.13
C GLN A 385 -22.96 -12.77 -22.16
N PRO A 386 -22.06 -13.74 -21.88
CA PRO A 386 -20.89 -13.52 -21.04
C PRO A 386 -19.99 -12.40 -21.58
N ILE A 387 -19.43 -11.61 -20.68
CA ILE A 387 -18.37 -10.64 -20.98
C ILE A 387 -16.98 -11.24 -20.66
N ALA A 388 -15.94 -10.75 -21.30
CA ALA A 388 -14.58 -11.29 -21.20
C ALA A 388 -13.54 -10.27 -20.76
N ASP A 389 -12.53 -10.72 -20.02
CA ASP A 389 -11.33 -9.92 -19.70
C ASP A 389 -10.33 -9.94 -20.86
N LEU A 390 -9.61 -8.83 -21.05
CA LEU A 390 -8.60 -8.66 -22.08
C LEU A 390 -7.16 -8.68 -21.56
N LYS A 391 -6.93 -8.54 -20.23
CA LYS A 391 -5.58 -8.44 -19.66
C LYS A 391 -4.72 -9.65 -20.03
N GLY A 392 -3.48 -9.39 -20.45
CA GLY A 392 -2.56 -10.37 -21.03
C GLY A 392 -2.82 -10.76 -22.49
N TYR A 393 -4.06 -10.71 -22.98
CA TYR A 393 -4.41 -11.16 -24.33
C TYR A 393 -4.15 -10.09 -25.40
N ASN A 394 -4.08 -8.81 -25.03
CA ASN A 394 -3.75 -7.70 -25.94
C ASN A 394 -2.38 -7.87 -26.63
N TYR A 395 -1.44 -8.58 -25.99
CA TYR A 395 -0.09 -8.82 -26.52
C TYR A 395 -0.04 -9.88 -27.64
N VAL A 396 -1.09 -10.71 -27.77
CA VAL A 396 -1.18 -11.79 -28.77
C VAL A 396 -2.38 -11.67 -29.70
N ASN A 397 -3.30 -10.73 -29.44
CA ASN A 397 -4.51 -10.52 -30.22
C ASN A 397 -4.56 -9.11 -30.82
N ASP A 398 -4.35 -9.04 -32.14
CA ASP A 398 -4.45 -7.82 -32.94
C ASP A 398 -5.84 -7.18 -32.91
N THR A 399 -6.93 -7.95 -32.86
CA THR A 399 -8.28 -7.38 -32.78
C THR A 399 -8.57 -6.71 -31.43
N ILE A 400 -7.92 -7.15 -30.35
CA ILE A 400 -7.94 -6.45 -29.05
C ILE A 400 -7.14 -5.15 -29.16
N ALA A 401 -5.90 -5.22 -29.68
CA ALA A 401 -5.07 -4.03 -29.87
C ALA A 401 -5.77 -2.96 -30.75
N GLN A 402 -6.44 -3.38 -31.84
CA GLN A 402 -7.23 -2.46 -32.67
C GLN A 402 -8.44 -1.88 -31.93
N THR A 403 -9.07 -2.66 -31.06
CA THR A 403 -10.19 -2.19 -30.23
C THR A 403 -9.75 -1.16 -29.19
N MET A 404 -8.54 -1.30 -28.65
CA MET A 404 -7.91 -0.30 -27.78
C MET A 404 -7.54 0.97 -28.57
N LYS A 405 -6.99 0.83 -29.79
CA LYS A 405 -6.67 1.98 -30.67
C LYS A 405 -7.92 2.80 -31.05
N ARG A 406 -9.03 2.13 -31.39
CA ARG A 406 -10.31 2.80 -31.67
C ARG A 406 -10.86 3.53 -30.45
N PHE A 407 -10.74 2.94 -29.27
CA PHE A 407 -11.14 3.61 -28.03
C PHE A 407 -10.30 4.87 -27.78
N ALA A 408 -8.98 4.77 -27.90
CA ALA A 408 -8.08 5.91 -27.73
C ALA A 408 -8.39 7.04 -28.73
N GLU A 409 -8.69 6.72 -30.00
CA GLU A 409 -9.10 7.69 -31.02
C GLU A 409 -10.40 8.41 -30.65
N GLN A 410 -11.44 7.67 -30.28
CA GLN A 410 -12.72 8.26 -29.88
C GLN A 410 -12.60 9.08 -28.60
N TYR A 411 -11.90 8.56 -27.59
CA TYR A 411 -11.81 9.16 -26.27
C TYR A 411 -10.93 10.40 -26.29
N LEU A 412 -9.71 10.31 -26.83
CA LEU A 412 -8.79 11.45 -26.84
C LEU A 412 -9.11 12.48 -27.93
N GLY A 413 -9.82 12.06 -28.99
CA GLY A 413 -10.32 12.93 -30.04
C GLY A 413 -11.63 13.65 -29.68
N HIS A 414 -12.33 13.23 -28.63
CA HIS A 414 -13.55 13.88 -28.15
C HIS A 414 -13.28 15.33 -27.73
N VAL A 415 -14.09 16.26 -28.26
CA VAL A 415 -14.04 17.69 -27.90
C VAL A 415 -14.91 17.92 -26.67
N ASN A 416 -14.27 18.34 -25.59
CA ASN A 416 -14.96 18.65 -24.35
C ASN A 416 -15.94 19.80 -24.55
N ALA A 417 -17.21 19.57 -24.24
CA ALA A 417 -18.28 20.54 -24.47
C ALA A 417 -18.13 21.85 -23.68
N TYR A 418 -17.37 21.85 -22.59
CA TYR A 418 -17.18 23.01 -21.70
C TYR A 418 -15.84 23.71 -21.87
N THR A 419 -14.79 23.03 -22.33
CA THR A 419 -13.47 23.65 -22.59
C THR A 419 -13.27 23.99 -24.07
N GLY A 420 -14.02 23.35 -24.97
CA GLY A 420 -13.88 23.52 -26.42
C GLY A 420 -12.63 22.87 -27.01
N LEU A 421 -11.90 22.07 -26.23
CA LEU A 421 -10.67 21.40 -26.63
C LEU A 421 -10.89 19.89 -26.70
N ALA A 422 -10.30 19.24 -27.71
CA ALA A 422 -10.14 17.79 -27.67
C ALA A 422 -9.25 17.40 -26.48
N TYR A 423 -9.50 16.26 -25.82
CA TYR A 423 -8.68 15.86 -24.67
C TYR A 423 -7.18 15.80 -24.99
N LYS A 424 -6.81 15.32 -26.18
CA LYS A 424 -5.41 15.31 -26.65
C LYS A 424 -4.78 16.70 -26.84
N ASP A 425 -5.62 17.73 -26.99
CA ASP A 425 -5.23 19.12 -27.24
C ASP A 425 -5.41 20.02 -26.00
N ASP A 426 -5.91 19.49 -24.89
CA ASP A 426 -6.06 20.24 -23.64
C ASP A 426 -4.81 20.09 -22.75
N PRO A 427 -4.01 21.15 -22.54
CA PRO A 427 -2.83 21.09 -21.68
C PRO A 427 -3.14 20.91 -20.19
N ALA A 428 -4.42 20.92 -19.78
CA ALA A 428 -4.82 20.50 -18.45
C ALA A 428 -4.70 18.98 -18.25
N ILE A 429 -4.67 18.18 -19.32
CA ILE A 429 -4.29 16.77 -19.24
C ILE A 429 -2.78 16.71 -19.02
N ALA A 430 -2.35 16.11 -17.91
CA ALA A 430 -0.93 15.99 -17.55
C ALA A 430 -0.26 14.79 -18.18
N ALA A 431 -0.95 13.65 -18.32
CA ALA A 431 -0.45 12.42 -18.93
C ALA A 431 -1.59 11.46 -19.27
N VAL A 432 -1.27 10.44 -20.08
CA VAL A 432 -2.18 9.32 -20.42
C VAL A 432 -1.52 7.97 -20.13
N LEU A 433 -2.27 7.02 -19.58
CA LEU A 433 -1.82 5.65 -19.33
C LEU A 433 -2.44 4.67 -20.33
N ILE A 434 -1.63 3.84 -21.00
CA ILE A 434 -2.11 2.87 -21.99
C ILE A 434 -2.88 1.73 -21.31
N THR A 435 -2.32 1.12 -20.26
CA THR A 435 -2.99 0.06 -19.49
C THR A 435 -2.67 0.13 -18.00
N ASN A 436 -3.67 -0.06 -17.13
CA ASN A 436 -3.46 -0.26 -15.70
C ASN A 436 -3.08 -1.71 -15.39
N GLU A 437 -1.94 -1.93 -14.72
CA GLU A 437 -1.59 -3.23 -14.11
C GLU A 437 -1.75 -4.42 -15.07
N ASN A 438 -1.03 -4.42 -16.19
CA ASN A 438 -1.24 -5.40 -17.27
C ASN A 438 0.08 -6.01 -17.78
N ASP A 439 1.04 -6.29 -16.90
CA ASP A 439 2.29 -6.94 -17.30
C ASP A 439 2.11 -8.45 -17.59
N LEU A 440 2.92 -8.95 -18.52
CA LEU A 440 3.15 -10.38 -18.71
C LEU A 440 4.24 -10.91 -17.77
N THR A 441 5.24 -10.08 -17.45
CA THR A 441 6.46 -10.48 -16.72
C THR A 441 6.24 -11.06 -15.34
N GLY A 442 5.18 -10.67 -14.62
CA GLY A 442 4.85 -11.18 -13.29
C GLY A 442 3.43 -11.77 -13.18
N HIS A 443 2.45 -11.22 -13.89
CA HIS A 443 1.04 -11.52 -13.63
C HIS A 443 0.33 -12.29 -14.76
N TYR A 444 0.29 -11.73 -15.98
CA TYR A 444 -0.62 -12.22 -17.02
C TYR A 444 0.02 -13.16 -18.05
N GLY A 445 1.36 -13.34 -18.04
CA GLY A 445 2.03 -14.29 -18.93
C GLY A 445 1.58 -15.74 -18.71
N ASN A 446 1.22 -16.09 -17.48
CA ASN A 446 0.74 -17.44 -17.13
C ASN A 446 -0.61 -17.80 -17.76
N ALA A 447 -1.40 -16.82 -18.20
CA ALA A 447 -2.68 -17.06 -18.89
C ALA A 447 -2.50 -17.61 -20.30
N LEU A 448 -1.29 -17.52 -20.88
CA LEU A 448 -0.98 -17.89 -22.26
C LEU A 448 -0.20 -19.21 -22.38
N LEU A 449 -0.11 -19.98 -21.30
CA LEU A 449 0.69 -21.21 -21.22
C LEU A 449 -0.02 -22.44 -21.82
N PRO A 450 0.74 -23.43 -22.32
CA PRO A 450 0.20 -24.63 -22.96
C PRO A 450 -0.46 -25.65 -22.01
N ASP A 451 -0.33 -25.48 -20.68
CA ASP A 451 -1.06 -26.27 -19.68
C ASP A 451 -2.53 -25.86 -19.54
N LYS A 452 -2.92 -24.75 -20.19
CA LYS A 452 -4.32 -24.30 -20.31
C LYS A 452 -4.99 -24.99 -21.50
N THR A 453 -6.31 -24.83 -21.61
CA THR A 453 -7.08 -25.31 -22.77
C THR A 453 -6.45 -24.75 -24.05
N PRO A 454 -6.02 -25.58 -25.03
CA PRO A 454 -5.39 -25.10 -26.25
C PRO A 454 -6.29 -24.14 -27.03
N THR A 455 -5.73 -22.99 -27.38
CA THR A 455 -6.44 -21.86 -28.03
C THR A 455 -5.57 -21.26 -29.13
N GLN A 456 -6.17 -20.48 -30.05
CA GLN A 456 -5.38 -19.72 -31.04
C GLN A 456 -4.44 -18.72 -30.36
N HIS A 457 -4.80 -18.18 -29.19
CA HIS A 457 -3.96 -17.27 -28.41
C HIS A 457 -2.71 -17.96 -27.86
N ILE A 458 -2.87 -19.14 -27.25
CA ILE A 458 -1.74 -19.94 -26.76
C ILE A 458 -0.86 -20.38 -27.93
N LYS A 459 -1.45 -20.82 -29.05
CA LYS A 459 -0.67 -21.15 -30.25
C LYS A 459 0.17 -19.97 -30.71
N ARG A 460 -0.41 -18.77 -30.74
CA ARG A 460 0.31 -17.54 -31.11
C ARG A 460 1.43 -17.21 -30.12
N TYR A 461 1.19 -17.34 -28.83
CA TYR A 461 2.21 -17.14 -27.79
C TYR A 461 3.40 -18.09 -27.99
N MET A 462 3.13 -19.39 -28.20
CA MET A 462 4.17 -20.40 -28.42
C MET A 462 4.97 -20.16 -29.71
N GLU A 463 4.30 -19.77 -30.81
CA GLU A 463 4.96 -19.39 -32.07
C GLU A 463 5.91 -18.19 -31.88
N LEU A 464 5.47 -17.17 -31.13
CA LEU A 464 6.28 -16.00 -30.81
C LEU A 464 7.48 -16.37 -29.93
N ALA A 465 7.29 -17.22 -28.92
CA ALA A 465 8.37 -17.68 -28.04
C ALA A 465 9.41 -18.49 -28.82
N GLU A 466 8.98 -19.39 -29.70
CA GLU A 466 9.87 -20.18 -30.55
C GLU A 466 10.65 -19.32 -31.54
N ALA A 467 9.99 -18.34 -32.16
CA ALA A 467 10.65 -17.39 -33.06
C ALA A 467 11.70 -16.57 -32.33
N PHE A 468 11.37 -16.03 -31.16
CA PHE A 468 12.29 -15.25 -30.33
C PHE A 468 13.49 -16.10 -29.87
N ALA A 469 13.25 -17.32 -29.40
CA ALA A 469 14.30 -18.24 -28.97
C ALA A 469 15.26 -18.56 -30.13
N LYS A 470 14.73 -18.85 -31.33
CA LYS A 470 15.54 -19.12 -32.52
C LYS A 470 16.35 -17.90 -32.94
N GLN A 471 15.74 -16.71 -32.94
CA GLN A 471 16.39 -15.47 -33.35
C GLN A 471 17.59 -15.12 -32.46
N HIS A 472 17.48 -15.37 -31.16
CA HIS A 472 18.49 -14.97 -30.18
C HIS A 472 19.33 -16.13 -29.63
N GLY A 473 19.17 -17.34 -30.16
CA GLY A 473 19.93 -18.53 -29.74
C GLY A 473 19.63 -18.94 -28.29
N LEU A 474 18.40 -18.75 -27.82
CA LEU A 474 17.97 -19.08 -26.46
C LEU A 474 17.32 -20.47 -26.38
N ALA A 475 17.27 -21.03 -25.16
CA ALA A 475 16.59 -22.30 -24.93
C ALA A 475 15.08 -22.18 -25.15
N LYS A 476 14.57 -22.81 -26.22
CA LYS A 476 13.13 -22.85 -26.55
C LYS A 476 12.28 -23.26 -25.35
N GLU A 477 12.69 -24.31 -24.65
CA GLU A 477 11.93 -24.88 -23.53
C GLU A 477 11.80 -23.97 -22.31
N GLN A 478 12.67 -22.97 -22.16
CA GLN A 478 12.62 -21.98 -21.08
C GLN A 478 11.92 -20.69 -21.51
N THR A 479 11.95 -20.36 -22.81
CA THR A 479 11.52 -19.04 -23.31
C THR A 479 10.03 -18.78 -23.12
N TRP A 480 9.18 -19.81 -23.19
CA TRP A 480 7.73 -19.66 -23.02
C TRP A 480 7.25 -19.74 -21.56
N ARG A 481 8.12 -20.11 -20.61
CA ARG A 481 7.73 -20.36 -19.21
C ARG A 481 7.64 -19.06 -18.43
N ALA A 482 6.49 -18.39 -18.52
CA ALA A 482 6.32 -17.03 -18.00
C ALA A 482 6.70 -16.85 -16.52
N TRP A 483 6.58 -17.90 -15.70
CA TRP A 483 6.95 -17.90 -14.28
C TRP A 483 8.47 -18.00 -14.01
N GLU A 484 9.28 -18.47 -14.97
CA GLU A 484 10.72 -18.65 -14.77
C GLU A 484 11.52 -17.36 -15.06
N HIS A 485 12.65 -17.22 -14.37
CA HIS A 485 13.70 -16.28 -14.76
C HIS A 485 14.45 -16.79 -16.00
N GLY A 486 15.24 -15.93 -16.65
CA GLY A 486 16.05 -16.31 -17.80
C GLY A 486 15.46 -15.87 -19.14
N PRO A 487 15.55 -16.73 -20.18
CA PRO A 487 15.02 -16.44 -21.52
C PRO A 487 13.57 -15.95 -21.55
N SER A 488 12.74 -16.43 -20.62
CA SER A 488 11.35 -16.01 -20.46
C SER A 488 11.22 -14.51 -20.20
N LYS A 489 11.96 -13.95 -19.24
CA LYS A 489 11.85 -12.53 -18.90
C LYS A 489 12.32 -11.62 -20.05
N LEU A 490 13.29 -12.07 -20.84
CA LEU A 490 13.69 -11.38 -22.07
C LEU A 490 12.53 -11.37 -23.08
N PHE A 491 11.96 -12.54 -23.38
CA PHE A 491 10.86 -12.67 -24.33
C PHE A 491 9.61 -11.87 -23.93
N LEU A 492 9.21 -11.91 -22.66
CA LEU A 492 8.04 -11.18 -22.19
C LEU A 492 8.22 -9.66 -22.29
N ASN A 493 9.41 -9.15 -21.95
CA ASN A 493 9.72 -7.73 -22.17
C ASN A 493 9.67 -7.33 -23.65
N ASP A 494 10.14 -8.19 -24.56
CA ASP A 494 10.03 -7.95 -26.00
C ASP A 494 8.57 -7.89 -26.48
N MET A 495 7.71 -8.78 -25.98
CA MET A 495 6.28 -8.76 -26.29
C MET A 495 5.60 -7.49 -25.77
N GLU A 496 5.87 -7.12 -24.52
CA GLU A 496 5.35 -5.90 -23.91
C GLU A 496 5.79 -4.66 -24.69
N GLN A 497 7.10 -4.53 -24.95
CA GLN A 497 7.66 -3.40 -25.69
C GLN A 497 7.06 -3.26 -27.10
N ARG A 498 6.87 -4.36 -27.83
CA ARG A 498 6.26 -4.32 -29.17
C ARG A 498 4.82 -3.83 -29.16
N PHE A 499 4.04 -4.18 -28.13
CA PHE A 499 2.68 -3.67 -27.96
C PHE A 499 2.70 -2.19 -27.56
N ASP A 500 3.53 -1.85 -26.59
CA ASP A 500 3.69 -0.49 -26.07
C ASP A 500 4.07 0.48 -27.18
N GLN A 501 5.09 0.15 -27.98
CA GLN A 501 5.53 0.97 -29.10
C GLN A 501 4.41 1.18 -30.13
N GLN A 502 3.67 0.13 -30.47
CA GLN A 502 2.55 0.23 -31.41
C GLN A 502 1.42 1.14 -30.91
N MET A 503 1.17 1.17 -29.60
CA MET A 503 0.18 2.05 -29.00
C MET A 503 0.71 3.48 -28.89
N ILE A 504 1.96 3.68 -28.49
CA ILE A 504 2.63 4.99 -28.45
C ILE A 504 2.63 5.63 -29.84
N ASP A 505 3.04 4.91 -30.88
CA ASP A 505 3.08 5.43 -32.26
C ASP A 505 1.69 5.84 -32.75
N HIS A 506 0.67 5.05 -32.41
CA HIS A 506 -0.74 5.39 -32.71
C HIS A 506 -1.16 6.67 -32.01
N LEU A 507 -0.90 6.79 -30.71
CA LEU A 507 -1.24 8.00 -29.93
C LEU A 507 -0.50 9.24 -30.44
N ARG A 508 0.78 9.12 -30.82
CA ARG A 508 1.54 10.22 -31.44
C ARG A 508 0.97 10.60 -32.80
N THR A 509 0.53 9.63 -33.61
CA THR A 509 -0.15 9.89 -34.89
C THR A 509 -1.47 10.63 -34.70
N LEU A 510 -2.22 10.34 -33.63
CA LEU A 510 -3.42 11.11 -33.26
C LEU A 510 -3.11 12.54 -32.79
N GLY A 511 -1.85 12.84 -32.47
CA GLY A 511 -1.40 14.16 -32.02
C GLY A 511 -1.37 14.32 -30.50
N VAL A 512 -1.32 13.23 -29.72
CA VAL A 512 -1.13 13.29 -28.25
C VAL A 512 0.24 13.91 -27.93
N LYS A 513 0.24 15.02 -27.17
CA LYS A 513 1.44 15.82 -26.85
C LYS A 513 1.99 15.59 -25.45
N VAL A 514 1.15 15.11 -24.54
CA VAL A 514 1.49 14.84 -23.13
C VAL A 514 2.35 13.57 -23.01
N PRO A 515 3.00 13.33 -21.87
CA PRO A 515 3.67 12.07 -21.58
C PRO A 515 2.68 10.88 -21.69
N ILE A 516 3.15 9.81 -22.32
CA ILE A 516 2.45 8.54 -22.46
C ILE A 516 3.13 7.52 -21.55
N VAL A 517 2.35 6.93 -20.67
CA VAL A 517 2.76 5.88 -19.75
C VAL A 517 2.26 4.55 -20.29
N THR A 518 3.08 3.51 -20.25
CA THR A 518 2.69 2.19 -20.76
C THR A 518 1.76 1.48 -19.79
N THR A 519 2.33 0.79 -18.81
CA THR A 519 1.65 0.22 -17.66
C THR A 519 2.40 0.56 -16.37
N SER A 520 2.03 -0.07 -15.26
CA SER A 520 2.68 0.09 -13.97
C SER A 520 3.41 -1.19 -13.57
N THR A 521 4.52 -1.05 -12.82
CA THR A 521 4.99 -2.16 -11.98
C THR A 521 4.16 -2.21 -10.70
N TRP A 522 3.66 -3.38 -10.33
CA TRP A 522 2.67 -3.54 -9.25
C TRP A 522 2.76 -4.96 -8.69
N GLY A 523 1.97 -5.27 -7.65
CA GLY A 523 1.73 -6.66 -7.24
C GLY A 523 2.99 -7.47 -6.87
N ARG A 524 4.04 -6.81 -6.36
CA ARG A 524 5.37 -7.40 -6.06
C ARG A 524 6.17 -7.84 -7.29
N ASN A 525 6.00 -7.18 -8.43
CA ASN A 525 6.85 -7.37 -9.61
C ASN A 525 8.34 -7.09 -9.34
N GLY A 526 9.21 -8.03 -9.71
CA GLY A 526 10.66 -7.85 -9.66
C GLY A 526 11.17 -6.83 -10.69
N LEU A 527 12.44 -6.42 -10.56
CA LEU A 527 13.06 -5.41 -11.43
C LEU A 527 13.07 -5.81 -12.91
N SER A 528 12.97 -7.10 -13.23
CA SER A 528 12.86 -7.60 -14.61
C SER A 528 11.61 -7.11 -15.35
N ALA A 529 10.64 -6.48 -14.68
CA ALA A 529 9.48 -5.84 -15.31
C ALA A 529 9.76 -4.40 -15.81
N LEU A 530 10.83 -3.75 -15.33
CA LEU A 530 11.13 -2.36 -15.70
C LEU A 530 11.51 -2.12 -17.17
N PRO A 531 12.21 -3.03 -17.89
CA PRO A 531 12.73 -2.72 -19.22
C PRO A 531 11.64 -2.30 -20.22
N ALA A 532 10.53 -3.04 -20.33
CA ALA A 532 9.44 -2.69 -21.24
C ALA A 532 8.78 -1.34 -20.88
N LEU A 533 8.67 -1.02 -19.58
CA LEU A 533 8.12 0.26 -19.11
C LEU A 533 8.95 1.47 -19.60
N THR A 534 10.24 1.28 -19.89
CA THR A 534 11.08 2.36 -20.47
C THR A 534 10.68 2.77 -21.88
N SER A 535 9.75 2.07 -22.53
CA SER A 535 9.17 2.51 -23.81
C SER A 535 8.33 3.77 -23.66
N GLY A 536 7.68 3.96 -22.50
CA GLY A 536 6.91 5.16 -22.17
C GLY A 536 7.81 6.36 -21.82
N ASP A 537 7.19 7.53 -21.66
CA ASP A 537 7.90 8.77 -21.30
C ASP A 537 8.28 8.82 -19.81
N LEU A 538 7.57 8.08 -18.94
CA LEU A 538 7.83 7.94 -17.52
C LEU A 538 7.51 6.53 -17.02
N ILE A 539 8.14 6.15 -15.91
CA ILE A 539 7.86 4.88 -15.23
C ILE A 539 6.73 5.11 -14.24
N ASP A 540 5.81 4.15 -14.14
CA ASP A 540 4.74 4.15 -13.15
C ASP A 540 4.79 2.92 -12.25
N VAL A 541 4.41 3.10 -11.00
CA VAL A 541 4.43 2.04 -9.98
C VAL A 541 3.25 2.15 -9.04
N HIS A 542 2.73 0.99 -8.63
CA HIS A 542 1.73 0.87 -7.57
C HIS A 542 2.30 0.11 -6.39
N SER A 543 2.01 0.56 -5.18
CA SER A 543 2.30 -0.22 -3.98
C SER A 543 1.31 0.06 -2.86
N TYR A 544 0.83 -1.00 -2.23
CA TYR A 544 -0.04 -0.95 -1.07
C TYR A 544 0.65 -1.53 0.16
N GLY A 545 0.39 -0.93 1.33
CA GLY A 545 0.93 -1.34 2.62
C GLY A 545 -0.11 -2.00 3.53
N GLY A 546 0.35 -2.74 4.55
CA GLY A 546 -0.46 -3.12 5.70
C GLY A 546 -0.10 -2.28 6.94
N ALA A 547 -0.53 -2.70 8.12
CA ALA A 547 -0.11 -2.08 9.38
C ALA A 547 1.42 -2.12 9.59
N GLY A 548 1.96 -1.19 10.37
CA GLY A 548 3.33 -1.23 10.87
C GLY A 548 4.40 -0.88 9.83
N GLN A 549 4.09 -0.07 8.82
CA GLN A 549 5.05 0.28 7.74
C GLN A 549 6.33 0.94 8.25
N LEU A 550 6.24 1.70 9.35
CA LEU A 550 7.39 2.35 9.96
C LEU A 550 8.32 1.37 10.69
N GLU A 551 7.80 0.22 11.12
CA GLU A 551 8.49 -0.80 11.91
C GLU A 551 9.19 -1.86 11.05
N LYS A 552 8.94 -1.86 9.74
CA LYS A 552 9.59 -2.76 8.78
C LYS A 552 11.11 -2.51 8.77
N ASN A 553 11.89 -3.51 9.16
CA ASN A 553 13.34 -3.43 9.25
C ASN A 553 13.95 -3.54 7.84
N PRO A 554 14.56 -2.48 7.26
CA PRO A 554 15.04 -2.52 5.87
C PRO A 554 16.19 -3.50 5.66
N LEU A 555 16.82 -4.01 6.72
CA LEU A 555 17.84 -5.05 6.61
C LEU A 555 17.22 -6.41 6.23
N THR A 556 15.98 -6.68 6.66
CA THR A 556 15.36 -8.02 6.57
C THR A 556 13.97 -8.03 5.95
N SER A 557 13.33 -6.87 5.80
CA SER A 557 11.94 -6.74 5.37
C SER A 557 11.71 -5.49 4.53
N ASP A 558 10.92 -5.67 3.47
CA ASP A 558 10.40 -4.61 2.63
C ASP A 558 9.17 -3.92 3.21
N ASN A 559 8.94 -2.69 2.77
CA ASN A 559 7.73 -1.93 3.00
C ASN A 559 7.26 -1.28 1.69
N LEU A 560 6.08 -0.64 1.70
CA LEU A 560 5.49 -0.10 0.48
C LEU A 560 6.41 0.91 -0.24
N VAL A 561 7.13 1.77 0.49
CA VAL A 561 7.97 2.79 -0.16
C VAL A 561 9.24 2.19 -0.76
N ASN A 562 9.67 1.00 -0.31
CA ASN A 562 10.77 0.27 -0.97
C ASN A 562 10.37 -0.16 -2.39
N TRP A 563 9.12 -0.61 -2.58
CA TRP A 563 8.58 -0.95 -3.91
C TRP A 563 8.43 0.26 -4.80
N LEU A 564 7.96 1.39 -4.25
CA LEU A 564 7.90 2.65 -4.98
C LEU A 564 9.31 3.11 -5.43
N ALA A 565 10.30 3.09 -4.53
CA ALA A 565 11.66 3.54 -4.83
C ALA A 565 12.37 2.66 -5.87
N ALA A 566 12.12 1.35 -5.83
CA ALA A 566 12.72 0.39 -6.76
C ALA A 566 12.27 0.59 -8.22
N ALA A 567 11.22 1.38 -8.48
CA ALA A 567 10.79 1.70 -9.84
C ALA A 567 11.52 2.90 -10.46
N GLN A 568 12.32 3.65 -9.69
CA GLN A 568 13.02 4.83 -10.20
C GLN A 568 14.13 4.45 -11.19
N VAL A 569 13.85 4.48 -12.49
CA VAL A 569 14.85 4.23 -13.53
C VAL A 569 15.72 5.48 -13.76
N VAL A 570 17.03 5.27 -13.97
CA VAL A 570 17.97 6.34 -14.30
C VAL A 570 17.53 7.07 -15.58
N GLY A 571 17.41 8.40 -15.49
CA GLY A 571 17.07 9.26 -16.63
C GLY A 571 15.59 9.21 -17.04
N ARG A 572 14.71 8.71 -16.16
CA ARG A 572 13.25 8.67 -16.38
C ARG A 572 12.52 9.32 -15.20
N PRO A 573 11.46 10.12 -15.43
CA PRO A 573 10.59 10.58 -14.37
C PRO A 573 9.86 9.39 -13.74
N LEU A 574 9.45 9.52 -12.47
CA LEU A 574 8.65 8.51 -11.78
C LEU A 574 7.28 9.07 -11.39
N SER A 575 6.23 8.35 -11.81
CA SER A 575 4.91 8.47 -11.22
C SER A 575 4.62 7.29 -10.29
N VAL A 576 3.76 7.56 -9.31
CA VAL A 576 3.11 6.58 -8.46
C VAL A 576 1.61 6.85 -8.59
N THR A 577 0.95 6.24 -9.56
CA THR A 577 -0.49 6.50 -9.76
C THR A 577 -1.41 5.80 -8.76
N GLU A 578 -0.87 4.89 -7.93
CA GLU A 578 -1.58 4.27 -6.82
C GLU A 578 -0.67 3.97 -5.62
N TRP A 579 -1.02 4.53 -4.46
CA TRP A 579 -0.51 4.09 -3.16
C TRP A 579 -1.59 4.25 -2.08
N ASN A 580 -1.68 3.27 -1.17
CA ASN A 580 -2.48 3.35 0.06
C ASN A 580 -2.11 2.19 1.01
N ASN A 581 -2.84 2.04 2.11
CA ASN A 581 -2.90 0.80 2.88
C ASN A 581 -4.05 -0.10 2.40
N GLU A 582 -3.96 -1.38 2.71
CA GLU A 582 -5.03 -2.37 2.58
C GLU A 582 -5.66 -2.59 3.96
N TRP A 583 -6.97 -2.36 4.08
CA TRP A 583 -7.70 -2.69 5.30
C TRP A 583 -7.58 -4.18 5.63
N GLN A 584 -7.53 -4.52 6.92
CA GLN A 584 -7.39 -5.92 7.37
C GLN A 584 -8.60 -6.76 6.95
N SER A 585 -9.77 -6.12 6.89
CA SER A 585 -10.98 -6.64 6.28
C SER A 585 -11.86 -5.49 5.81
N ASP A 586 -12.92 -5.82 5.08
CA ASP A 586 -13.94 -4.90 4.60
C ASP A 586 -14.53 -3.95 5.66
N THR A 587 -14.43 -4.30 6.94
CA THR A 587 -14.96 -3.53 8.08
C THR A 587 -13.90 -3.09 9.09
N GLN A 588 -12.65 -3.50 8.91
CA GLN A 588 -11.58 -3.26 9.88
C GLN A 588 -10.43 -2.47 9.23
N PRO A 589 -10.39 -1.15 9.42
CA PRO A 589 -9.33 -0.32 8.86
C PRO A 589 -7.98 -0.61 9.53
N VAL A 590 -6.91 -0.32 8.80
CA VAL A 590 -5.57 -0.28 9.39
C VAL A 590 -5.51 0.85 10.43
N ALA A 591 -5.08 0.50 11.65
CA ALA A 591 -5.11 1.39 12.80
C ALA A 591 -4.15 2.58 12.66
N ASP A 592 -2.95 2.38 12.09
CA ASP A 592 -1.90 3.39 11.91
C ASP A 592 -1.92 4.08 10.54
N ARG A 593 -3.02 4.01 9.79
CA ARG A 593 -3.09 4.60 8.43
C ARG A 593 -2.84 6.11 8.37
N TYR A 594 -3.04 6.84 9.49
CA TYR A 594 -2.68 8.25 9.62
C TYR A 594 -1.20 8.55 9.39
N THR A 595 -0.32 7.54 9.51
CA THR A 595 1.13 7.68 9.33
C THR A 595 1.56 7.82 7.87
N LEU A 596 0.73 7.36 6.92
CA LEU A 596 1.17 7.04 5.57
C LEU A 596 1.46 8.29 4.72
N ALA A 597 0.55 9.26 4.70
CA ALA A 597 0.62 10.39 3.77
C ALA A 597 1.91 11.21 3.92
N LEU A 598 2.30 11.54 5.15
CA LEU A 598 3.52 12.27 5.43
C LEU A 598 4.78 11.43 5.17
N TYR A 599 4.74 10.12 5.47
CA TYR A 599 5.86 9.22 5.19
C TYR A 599 6.14 9.12 3.68
N VAL A 600 5.09 8.93 2.88
CA VAL A 600 5.19 8.86 1.42
C VAL A 600 5.62 10.21 0.84
N ALA A 601 4.98 11.33 1.22
CA ALA A 601 5.31 12.63 0.67
C ALA A 601 6.74 13.09 0.95
N ALA A 602 7.22 12.90 2.19
CA ALA A 602 8.59 13.25 2.57
C ALA A 602 9.62 12.37 1.84
N THR A 603 9.36 11.06 1.76
CA THR A 603 10.23 10.11 1.04
C THR A 603 10.25 10.43 -0.45
N ALA A 604 9.09 10.63 -1.08
CA ALA A 604 8.99 10.99 -2.49
C ALA A 604 9.72 12.29 -2.81
N ARG A 605 9.58 13.30 -1.94
CA ARG A 605 10.27 14.57 -2.11
C ARG A 605 11.78 14.43 -2.01
N TYR A 606 12.26 13.62 -1.06
CA TYR A 606 13.66 13.30 -0.86
C TYR A 606 14.26 12.48 -2.02
N GLN A 607 13.51 11.51 -2.55
CA GLN A 607 13.93 10.71 -3.70
C GLN A 607 13.80 11.47 -5.04
N GLY A 608 13.06 12.57 -5.06
CA GLY A 608 12.89 13.41 -6.25
C GLY A 608 11.84 12.89 -7.23
N TRP A 609 10.85 12.13 -6.78
CA TRP A 609 9.75 11.64 -7.63
C TRP A 609 8.87 12.80 -8.14
N ASP A 610 8.12 12.57 -9.23
CA ASP A 610 7.49 13.64 -10.01
C ASP A 610 5.96 13.71 -9.82
N ALA A 611 5.27 12.57 -9.76
CA ALA A 611 3.82 12.53 -9.63
C ALA A 611 3.36 11.43 -8.66
N LEU A 612 2.59 11.81 -7.64
CA LEU A 612 2.13 10.91 -6.58
C LEU A 612 0.61 10.95 -6.55
N MET A 613 -0.06 9.81 -6.54
CA MET A 613 -1.52 9.74 -6.46
C MET A 613 -1.97 8.75 -5.40
N HIS A 614 -2.62 9.30 -4.38
CA HIS A 614 -3.29 8.52 -3.36
C HIS A 614 -4.45 7.70 -3.97
N TYR A 615 -4.57 6.42 -3.61
CA TYR A 615 -5.69 5.58 -4.03
C TYR A 615 -6.63 5.23 -2.85
N ALA A 616 -7.78 5.87 -2.69
CA ALA A 616 -8.38 6.87 -3.58
C ALA A 616 -9.15 7.94 -2.81
N TYR A 617 -9.51 9.03 -3.50
CA TYR A 617 -10.38 10.05 -2.94
C TYR A 617 -11.78 9.48 -2.74
N SER A 618 -12.38 8.93 -3.80
CA SER A 618 -13.65 8.20 -3.73
C SER A 618 -13.85 7.25 -4.92
N GLN A 619 -14.49 6.11 -4.66
CA GLN A 619 -15.13 5.24 -5.65
C GLN A 619 -16.67 5.36 -5.64
N GLU A 620 -17.25 5.89 -4.55
CA GLU A 620 -18.69 6.08 -4.38
C GLU A 620 -19.14 7.47 -4.85
N PRO A 621 -20.39 7.60 -5.33
CA PRO A 621 -20.94 8.89 -5.71
C PRO A 621 -21.16 9.78 -4.49
N PHE A 622 -21.02 11.07 -4.69
CA PHE A 622 -21.17 12.05 -3.63
C PHE A 622 -22.65 12.37 -3.37
N ARG A 623 -23.34 11.48 -2.65
CA ARG A 623 -24.74 11.59 -2.24
C ARG A 623 -24.91 11.07 -0.82
N GLU A 624 -25.81 11.67 -0.04
CA GLU A 624 -25.92 11.38 1.39
C GLU A 624 -26.21 9.90 1.69
N GLN A 625 -27.01 9.23 0.85
CA GLN A 625 -27.38 7.83 1.02
C GLN A 625 -26.26 6.82 0.70
N ASP A 626 -25.24 7.20 -0.05
CA ASP A 626 -24.14 6.31 -0.44
C ASP A 626 -22.96 6.38 0.53
N ARG A 627 -22.90 7.42 1.36
CA ARG A 627 -21.76 7.74 2.22
C ARG A 627 -21.39 6.56 3.13
N SER A 628 -20.22 5.97 2.88
CA SER A 628 -19.72 4.82 3.62
C SER A 628 -18.23 4.93 3.96
N ALA A 629 -17.81 4.19 4.99
CA ALA A 629 -16.41 3.98 5.30
C ALA A 629 -15.86 2.83 4.45
N SER A 630 -14.73 3.04 3.79
CA SER A 630 -14.12 2.04 2.90
C SER A 630 -12.62 2.29 2.77
N ASN A 631 -11.86 1.23 2.49
CA ASN A 631 -10.45 1.35 2.10
C ASN A 631 -10.26 2.24 0.86
N TRP A 632 -11.30 2.33 0.04
CA TRP A 632 -11.27 3.02 -1.24
C TRP A 632 -11.75 4.47 -1.17
N HIS A 633 -12.10 4.99 0.01
CA HIS A 633 -12.66 6.33 0.23
C HIS A 633 -11.88 7.13 1.29
N ALA A 634 -10.97 8.02 0.87
CA ALA A 634 -10.33 8.95 1.80
C ALA A 634 -11.12 10.25 2.01
N TYR A 635 -12.06 10.60 1.13
CA TYR A 635 -12.75 11.90 1.17
C TYR A 635 -13.50 12.17 2.47
N ASN A 636 -13.82 11.13 3.25
CA ASN A 636 -14.55 11.19 4.52
C ASN A 636 -13.80 10.50 5.69
N ASP A 637 -12.56 10.05 5.50
CA ASP A 637 -11.78 9.34 6.54
C ASP A 637 -10.89 10.35 7.30
N PRO A 638 -11.23 10.71 8.54
CA PRO A 638 -10.48 11.72 9.31
C PRO A 638 -9.06 11.24 9.67
N SER A 639 -8.80 9.93 9.70
CA SER A 639 -7.46 9.39 10.00
C SER A 639 -6.49 9.68 8.86
N GLN A 640 -6.96 9.58 7.61
CA GLN A 640 -6.15 9.90 6.43
C GLN A 640 -6.14 11.40 6.14
N LEU A 641 -7.30 12.06 6.15
CA LEU A 641 -7.41 13.48 5.82
C LEU A 641 -6.58 14.37 6.74
N ALA A 642 -6.44 14.01 8.02
CA ALA A 642 -5.66 14.78 8.99
C ALA A 642 -4.27 15.18 8.48
N THR A 643 -3.58 14.26 7.78
CA THR A 643 -2.20 14.43 7.34
C THR A 643 -2.04 14.64 5.82
N LEU A 644 -3.08 14.44 5.01
CA LEU A 644 -3.03 14.65 3.56
C LEU A 644 -2.69 16.10 3.14
N PRO A 645 -3.30 17.17 3.70
CA PRO A 645 -2.90 18.55 3.41
C PRO A 645 -1.46 18.85 3.85
N ALA A 646 -1.05 18.28 4.98
CA ALA A 646 0.30 18.45 5.49
C ALA A 646 1.35 17.81 4.55
N ALA A 647 1.04 16.63 4.03
CA ALA A 647 1.81 15.93 3.01
C ALA A 647 1.89 16.73 1.69
N ALA A 648 0.80 17.38 1.28
CA ALA A 648 0.78 18.25 0.11
C ALA A 648 1.77 19.43 0.25
N LEU A 649 1.85 20.07 1.43
CA LEU A 649 2.83 21.12 1.70
C LEU A 649 4.27 20.60 1.59
N VAL A 650 4.57 19.46 2.24
CA VAL A 650 5.91 18.85 2.21
C VAL A 650 6.36 18.60 0.77
N TYR A 651 5.51 17.96 -0.02
CA TYR A 651 5.87 17.54 -1.37
C TYR A 651 5.90 18.71 -2.36
N ARG A 652 4.86 19.54 -2.40
CA ARG A 652 4.68 20.55 -3.45
C ARG A 652 5.53 21.80 -3.26
N ARG A 653 5.72 22.25 -2.01
CA ARG A 653 6.60 23.39 -1.71
C ARG A 653 8.06 22.95 -1.63
N GLY A 654 8.29 21.64 -1.49
CA GLY A 654 9.61 21.06 -1.38
C GLY A 654 10.27 21.36 -0.05
N ASP A 655 9.52 21.21 1.03
CA ASP A 655 10.00 21.48 2.40
C ASP A 655 11.13 20.54 2.81
N VAL A 656 11.14 19.34 2.23
CA VAL A 656 12.24 18.38 2.29
C VAL A 656 13.08 18.55 1.04
N ARG A 657 14.41 18.55 1.21
CA ARG A 657 15.37 18.60 0.11
C ARG A 657 15.49 17.23 -0.55
N GLU A 658 15.73 17.24 -1.87
CA GLU A 658 16.16 16.04 -2.59
C GLU A 658 17.53 15.58 -2.05
N ALA A 659 17.79 14.27 -2.07
CA ALA A 659 19.01 13.67 -1.57
C ALA A 659 20.27 14.27 -2.21
N ASP A 660 21.34 14.40 -1.43
CA ASP A 660 22.63 14.91 -1.90
C ASP A 660 23.44 13.84 -2.66
N GLN A 661 23.25 12.56 -2.33
CA GLN A 661 23.92 11.41 -2.94
C GLN A 661 22.92 10.51 -3.69
N SER A 662 23.22 10.25 -4.96
CA SER A 662 22.56 9.15 -5.72
C SER A 662 23.29 7.82 -5.53
N TYR A 663 22.52 6.77 -5.29
CA TYR A 663 22.94 5.37 -5.31
C TYR A 663 22.27 4.70 -6.50
N VAL A 664 23.07 4.17 -7.42
CA VAL A 664 22.57 3.52 -8.63
C VAL A 664 22.84 2.03 -8.53
N PHE A 665 21.77 1.23 -8.45
CA PHE A 665 21.88 -0.19 -8.70
C PHE A 665 22.00 -0.43 -10.20
N ALA A 666 23.15 -0.95 -10.64
CA ALA A 666 23.46 -1.21 -12.04
C ALA A 666 23.63 -2.72 -12.27
N PRO A 667 22.52 -3.50 -12.29
CA PRO A 667 22.59 -4.92 -12.54
C PRO A 667 23.14 -5.20 -13.94
N THR A 668 23.85 -6.31 -14.07
CA THR A 668 24.15 -6.86 -15.40
C THR A 668 22.87 -7.42 -16.03
N SER A 669 22.89 -7.71 -17.34
CA SER A 669 21.77 -8.43 -17.97
C SER A 669 21.52 -9.79 -17.31
N ASP A 670 22.57 -10.48 -16.86
CA ASP A 670 22.43 -11.76 -16.18
C ASP A 670 21.72 -11.58 -14.83
N THR A 671 22.18 -10.62 -14.03
CA THR A 671 21.56 -10.29 -12.73
C THR A 671 20.10 -9.87 -12.88
N LEU A 672 19.78 -9.02 -13.87
CA LEU A 672 18.43 -8.48 -14.02
C LEU A 672 17.41 -9.52 -14.49
N PHE A 673 17.78 -10.40 -15.43
CA PHE A 673 16.83 -11.30 -16.08
C PHE A 673 16.88 -12.74 -15.54
N ASN A 674 18.01 -13.19 -14.99
CA ASN A 674 18.21 -14.59 -14.60
C ASN A 674 18.03 -14.82 -13.08
N GLN A 675 17.76 -13.77 -12.31
CA GLN A 675 17.59 -13.83 -10.85
C GLN A 675 16.31 -13.11 -10.43
N SER A 676 15.75 -13.51 -9.28
CA SER A 676 14.75 -12.69 -8.59
C SER A 676 15.48 -11.53 -7.92
N ILE A 677 15.17 -10.31 -8.35
CA ILE A 677 15.64 -9.08 -7.72
C ILE A 677 14.45 -8.17 -7.51
N SER A 678 14.16 -7.87 -6.26
CA SER A 678 13.04 -7.07 -5.80
C SER A 678 13.34 -6.50 -4.42
N PRO A 679 12.55 -5.53 -3.93
CA PRO A 679 12.62 -5.12 -2.54
C PRO A 679 12.48 -6.25 -1.52
N ALA A 680 11.82 -7.36 -1.83
CA ALA A 680 11.69 -8.48 -0.89
C ALA A 680 13.03 -9.21 -0.66
N ASP A 681 13.86 -9.36 -1.69
CA ASP A 681 15.11 -10.14 -1.64
C ASP A 681 16.38 -9.28 -1.60
N SER A 682 16.35 -8.03 -2.08
CA SER A 682 17.52 -7.14 -2.14
C SER A 682 17.59 -6.13 -0.99
N VAL A 683 18.55 -6.33 -0.08
CA VAL A 683 18.86 -5.35 0.99
C VAL A 683 19.42 -4.05 0.43
N LEU A 684 20.09 -4.07 -0.73
CA LEU A 684 20.57 -2.85 -1.37
C LEU A 684 19.40 -1.91 -1.69
N LEU A 685 18.34 -2.41 -2.34
CA LEU A 685 17.20 -1.58 -2.74
C LEU A 685 16.53 -0.93 -1.52
N ARG A 686 16.39 -1.69 -0.42
CA ARG A 686 15.79 -1.19 0.82
C ARG A 686 16.66 -0.14 1.51
N THR A 687 17.98 -0.38 1.60
CA THR A 687 18.89 0.46 2.40
C THR A 687 19.44 1.67 1.64
N ALA A 688 19.51 1.61 0.30
CA ALA A 688 19.96 2.73 -0.53
C ALA A 688 19.03 3.93 -0.44
N MET A 689 17.71 3.71 -0.50
CA MET A 689 16.73 4.80 -0.43
C MET A 689 16.68 5.49 0.95
N GLU A 690 17.12 4.81 2.01
CA GLU A 690 17.23 5.39 3.36
C GLU A 690 18.45 6.35 3.46
N LYS A 691 19.47 6.15 2.61
CA LYS A 691 20.75 6.85 2.66
C LYS A 691 20.94 7.89 1.56
N GLY A 692 20.17 7.83 0.48
CA GLY A 692 20.27 8.73 -0.67
C GLY A 692 19.17 8.47 -1.70
N LYS A 693 19.27 9.06 -2.88
CA LYS A 693 18.37 8.80 -4.02
C LYS A 693 18.69 7.45 -4.64
N LEU A 694 17.78 6.48 -4.55
CA LEU A 694 17.91 5.20 -5.24
C LEU A 694 17.50 5.35 -6.71
N GLN A 695 18.30 4.80 -7.63
CA GLN A 695 17.92 4.66 -9.03
C GLN A 695 18.36 3.30 -9.58
N ILE A 696 17.64 2.77 -10.56
CA ILE A 696 17.95 1.51 -11.25
C ILE A 696 18.46 1.83 -12.65
N ALA A 697 19.66 1.35 -12.98
CA ALA A 697 20.19 1.45 -14.34
C ALA A 697 19.77 0.24 -15.18
N MET A 698 19.27 0.49 -16.37
CA MET A 698 18.98 -0.56 -17.34
C MET A 698 20.28 -1.07 -17.98
N PRO A 699 20.48 -2.39 -18.10
CA PRO A 699 21.59 -2.96 -18.86
C PRO A 699 21.27 -2.96 -20.36
N LYS A 700 22.30 -3.11 -21.19
CA LYS A 700 22.12 -3.53 -22.59
C LYS A 700 22.18 -5.04 -22.69
N THR A 701 21.43 -5.63 -23.63
CA THR A 701 21.52 -7.07 -23.92
C THR A 701 21.24 -7.36 -25.39
N PRO A 702 21.99 -8.26 -26.06
CA PRO A 702 21.76 -8.59 -27.48
C PRO A 702 20.36 -9.15 -27.78
N ALA A 703 19.71 -9.76 -26.79
CA ALA A 703 18.36 -10.30 -26.94
C ALA A 703 17.27 -9.21 -27.01
N LEU A 704 17.55 -7.99 -26.52
CA LEU A 704 16.64 -6.85 -26.53
C LEU A 704 17.36 -5.63 -27.13
N PRO A 705 17.51 -5.57 -28.46
CA PRO A 705 18.29 -4.50 -29.11
C PRO A 705 17.70 -3.09 -28.91
N TRP A 706 16.41 -3.00 -28.57
CA TRP A 706 15.74 -1.75 -28.23
C TRP A 706 16.11 -1.24 -26.83
N LEU A 707 16.55 -2.11 -25.91
CA LEU A 707 16.89 -1.75 -24.53
C LEU A 707 18.27 -1.09 -24.49
N GLN A 708 18.29 0.21 -24.20
CA GLN A 708 19.52 0.99 -24.10
C GLN A 708 20.08 0.95 -22.67
N ALA A 709 21.40 0.90 -22.55
CA ALA A 709 22.05 1.05 -21.26
C ALA A 709 21.85 2.47 -20.71
N SER A 710 21.51 2.59 -19.43
CA SER A 710 21.31 3.90 -18.80
C SER A 710 22.60 4.72 -18.78
N ALA A 711 22.49 6.02 -19.10
CA ALA A 711 23.56 6.98 -18.86
C ALA A 711 23.62 7.34 -17.37
N LEU A 712 24.66 6.89 -16.68
CA LEU A 712 24.77 7.03 -15.23
C LEU A 712 24.95 8.50 -14.81
N PRO A 713 24.25 9.00 -13.77
CA PRO A 713 24.42 10.36 -13.30
C PRO A 713 25.83 10.62 -12.78
N ALA A 714 26.34 11.84 -13.01
CA ALA A 714 27.65 12.25 -12.50
C ALA A 714 27.66 12.20 -10.95
N GLY A 715 28.73 11.64 -10.38
CA GLY A 715 28.90 11.53 -8.92
C GLY A 715 28.04 10.44 -8.24
N ALA A 716 27.27 9.65 -9.00
CA ALA A 716 26.51 8.54 -8.45
C ALA A 716 27.43 7.43 -7.92
N LYS A 717 27.05 6.83 -6.79
CA LYS A 717 27.67 5.61 -6.28
C LYS A 717 27.02 4.41 -6.95
N VAL A 718 27.77 3.75 -7.83
CA VAL A 718 27.29 2.61 -8.61
C VAL A 718 27.54 1.31 -7.86
N ILE A 719 26.50 0.49 -7.72
CA ILE A 719 26.55 -0.78 -6.98
C ILE A 719 25.95 -1.88 -7.87
N GLN A 720 26.60 -3.04 -7.91
CA GLN A 720 26.15 -4.18 -8.71
C GLN A 720 25.67 -5.36 -7.86
N ASP A 721 26.07 -5.43 -6.59
CA ASP A 721 25.67 -6.50 -5.69
C ASP A 721 24.32 -6.15 -5.02
N PRO A 722 23.22 -6.86 -5.34
CA PRO A 722 21.92 -6.62 -4.72
C PRO A 722 21.90 -6.93 -3.22
N ASN A 723 22.90 -7.65 -2.70
CA ASN A 723 23.03 -8.01 -1.29
C ASN A 723 23.89 -7.02 -0.48
N GLN A 724 24.41 -5.97 -1.11
CA GLN A 724 25.22 -4.97 -0.43
C GLN A 724 24.35 -3.99 0.36
N SER A 725 24.27 -4.18 1.69
CA SER A 725 23.63 -3.21 2.59
C SER A 725 24.44 -1.92 2.69
N LEU A 726 23.74 -0.78 2.70
CA LEU A 726 24.31 0.53 3.03
C LEU A 726 24.13 0.93 4.50
N LEU A 727 23.54 0.05 5.30
CA LEU A 727 23.35 0.21 6.74
C LEU A 727 24.15 -0.85 7.50
N PRO A 728 24.68 -0.52 8.70
CA PRO A 728 25.24 -1.52 9.60
C PRO A 728 24.25 -2.64 9.91
N ALA A 729 24.72 -3.88 10.06
CA ALA A 729 23.87 -5.04 10.32
C ALA A 729 23.06 -4.95 11.64
N ASN A 730 23.49 -4.11 12.57
CA ASN A 730 22.82 -3.86 13.86
C ASN A 730 22.07 -2.51 13.90
N ALA A 731 21.86 -1.87 12.74
CA ALA A 731 21.12 -0.62 12.69
C ALA A 731 19.66 -0.84 13.13
N SER A 732 19.16 0.10 13.94
CA SER A 732 17.75 0.20 14.33
C SER A 732 17.07 1.45 13.75
N GLU A 733 17.84 2.28 13.06
CA GLU A 733 17.39 3.51 12.42
C GLU A 733 18.25 3.90 11.23
N ALA A 734 17.71 4.78 10.40
CA ALA A 734 18.42 5.47 9.35
C ALA A 734 18.08 6.97 9.38
N ARG A 735 19.05 7.77 8.90
CA ARG A 735 18.93 9.20 8.69
C ARG A 735 19.34 9.51 7.24
N SER A 736 18.54 10.36 6.58
CA SER A 736 18.84 10.87 5.24
C SER A 736 20.21 11.57 5.21
N ASP A 737 20.82 11.65 4.03
CA ASP A 737 22.08 12.39 3.86
C ASP A 737 21.92 13.90 4.11
N THR A 738 20.73 14.45 3.86
CA THR A 738 20.35 15.84 4.20
C THR A 738 20.20 16.08 5.71
N GLY A 739 20.01 15.01 6.49
CA GLY A 739 19.72 15.08 7.92
C GLY A 739 18.27 15.38 8.30
N GLU A 740 17.43 15.76 7.33
CA GLU A 740 16.03 16.21 7.51
C GLU A 740 15.04 15.08 7.82
N LEU A 741 15.35 13.84 7.44
CA LEU A 741 14.51 12.67 7.66
C LEU A 741 15.20 11.66 8.56
N ARG A 742 14.46 11.08 9.50
CA ARG A 742 14.91 9.95 10.32
C ARG A 742 13.80 8.93 10.49
N ARG A 743 14.10 7.66 10.22
CA ARG A 743 13.22 6.51 10.49
C ARG A 743 13.90 5.59 11.49
N ASN A 744 13.27 5.35 12.63
CA ASN A 744 13.69 4.35 13.61
C ASN A 744 12.63 3.25 13.63
N TRP A 745 12.92 2.12 12.99
CA TRP A 745 11.98 1.01 12.86
C TRP A 745 11.83 0.22 14.16
N GLN A 746 12.88 0.14 14.98
CA GLN A 746 12.79 -0.51 16.29
C GLN A 746 11.78 0.19 17.21
N GLN A 747 11.65 1.50 17.09
CA GLN A 747 10.69 2.31 17.85
C GLN A 747 9.41 2.62 17.06
N GLY A 748 9.32 2.21 15.79
CA GLY A 748 8.27 2.59 14.84
C GLY A 748 8.02 4.11 14.81
N LEU A 749 9.09 4.88 14.60
CA LEU A 749 9.09 6.34 14.59
C LEU A 749 9.63 6.88 13.26
N TYR A 750 8.96 7.88 12.69
CA TYR A 750 9.46 8.68 11.57
C TYR A 750 9.39 10.17 11.90
N THR A 751 10.44 10.92 11.58
CA THR A 751 10.50 12.37 11.84
C THR A 751 10.94 13.13 10.61
N ILE A 752 10.32 14.29 10.40
CA ILE A 752 10.69 15.32 9.43
C ILE A 752 11.15 16.53 10.25
N ASP A 753 12.36 17.03 10.01
CA ASP A 753 12.89 18.19 10.72
C ASP A 753 13.49 19.19 9.72
N THR A 754 12.67 20.12 9.25
CA THR A 754 13.07 21.18 8.32
C THR A 754 12.60 22.55 8.83
N PRO A 755 13.16 23.66 8.30
CA PRO A 755 12.75 24.99 8.74
C PRO A 755 11.26 25.29 8.56
N LEU A 756 10.61 24.70 7.55
CA LEU A 756 9.20 24.97 7.20
C LEU A 756 8.22 23.90 7.71
N THR A 757 8.69 22.67 7.92
CA THR A 757 7.90 21.55 8.42
C THR A 757 8.68 20.76 9.46
N GLN A 758 8.09 20.61 10.65
CA GLN A 758 8.54 19.65 11.64
C GLN A 758 7.42 18.68 11.98
N ALA A 759 7.68 17.38 11.87
CA ALA A 759 6.70 16.35 12.12
C ALA A 759 7.28 15.12 12.82
N ALA A 760 6.45 14.48 13.63
CA ALA A 760 6.74 13.21 14.28
C ALA A 760 5.56 12.25 14.11
N ILE A 761 5.86 10.99 13.77
CA ILE A 761 4.90 10.02 13.27
C ILE A 761 5.19 8.65 13.88
N GLY A 762 4.16 7.98 14.40
CA GLY A 762 4.25 6.61 14.91
C GLY A 762 4.14 6.54 16.43
N TRP A 763 4.88 5.63 17.08
CA TRP A 763 4.75 5.33 18.53
C TRP A 763 5.39 6.41 19.43
N LEU A 764 4.65 7.51 19.61
CA LEU A 764 5.05 8.71 20.35
C LEU A 764 4.70 8.66 21.85
N GLY A 765 3.75 7.81 22.25
CA GLY A 765 3.23 7.75 23.62
C GLY A 765 4.27 7.36 24.66
N GLY A 766 4.20 7.98 25.84
CA GLY A 766 5.08 7.67 26.98
C GLY A 766 6.52 8.18 26.84
N LYS A 767 6.82 8.94 25.79
CA LYS A 767 8.16 9.47 25.49
C LYS A 767 8.12 11.00 25.37
N THR A 768 9.29 11.63 25.52
CA THR A 768 9.49 13.03 25.11
C THR A 768 10.32 13.04 23.84
N LEU A 769 9.81 13.68 22.79
CA LEU A 769 10.49 13.82 21.50
C LEU A 769 10.69 15.31 21.21
N ALA A 770 11.90 15.70 20.84
CA ALA A 770 12.23 17.05 20.43
C ALA A 770 12.78 17.06 19.00
N LEU A 771 12.32 18.02 18.21
CA LEU A 771 12.88 18.40 16.92
C LEU A 771 13.50 19.81 17.06
N GLY A 772 13.86 20.48 15.97
CA GLY A 772 14.49 21.80 16.05
C GLY A 772 13.67 22.84 16.84
N ASP A 773 12.35 22.91 16.60
CA ASP A 773 11.48 23.99 17.09
C ASP A 773 10.27 23.46 17.88
N ILE A 774 9.91 22.19 17.71
CA ILE A 774 8.81 21.55 18.41
C ILE A 774 9.26 20.48 19.42
N GLN A 775 8.45 20.30 20.47
CA GLN A 775 8.62 19.23 21.45
C GLN A 775 7.26 18.58 21.75
N LEU A 776 7.23 17.26 21.80
CA LEU A 776 6.06 16.43 22.05
C LEU A 776 6.24 15.60 23.32
N LYS A 777 5.17 15.52 24.11
CA LYS A 777 5.05 14.59 25.25
C LYS A 777 3.62 14.04 25.27
N LEU A 778 3.41 12.92 24.60
CA LEU A 778 2.09 12.35 24.39
C LEU A 778 1.80 11.19 25.36
N LYS A 779 0.54 11.05 25.76
CA LYS A 779 0.03 9.84 26.43
C LYS A 779 -0.61 8.88 25.44
N THR A 780 -1.25 9.39 24.39
CA THR A 780 -1.74 8.58 23.26
C THR A 780 -0.60 7.76 22.68
N ALA A 781 -0.82 6.44 22.51
CA ALA A 781 0.24 5.49 22.19
C ALA A 781 0.95 5.80 20.87
N SER A 782 0.18 6.14 19.83
CA SER A 782 0.70 6.46 18.49
C SER A 782 -0.12 7.56 17.83
N ALA A 783 0.55 8.45 17.09
CA ALA A 783 -0.08 9.57 16.39
C ALA A 783 0.84 10.11 15.27
N SER A 784 0.30 10.99 14.43
CA SER A 784 1.06 11.91 13.58
C SER A 784 0.83 13.33 14.03
N VAL A 785 1.90 14.06 14.31
CA VAL A 785 1.84 15.49 14.64
C VAL A 785 2.78 16.23 13.70
N ALA A 786 2.24 17.13 12.89
CA ALA A 786 3.01 18.00 12.00
C ALA A 786 2.73 19.47 12.31
N VAL A 787 3.77 20.29 12.37
CA VAL A 787 3.70 21.76 12.51
C VAL A 787 4.38 22.38 11.30
N GLN A 788 3.65 23.21 10.58
CA GLN A 788 4.08 23.71 9.27
C GLN A 788 3.78 25.19 9.12
N SER A 789 4.73 25.93 8.53
CA SER A 789 4.48 27.30 8.12
C SER A 789 3.54 27.35 6.92
N LEU A 790 2.59 28.29 6.93
CA LEU A 790 1.73 28.65 5.81
C LEU A 790 2.16 29.96 5.13
N ASP A 791 3.08 30.73 5.73
CA ASP A 791 3.57 32.01 5.20
C ASP A 791 4.97 31.92 4.56
N GLY A 792 5.54 30.71 4.50
CA GLY A 792 6.83 30.43 3.88
C GLY A 792 8.05 30.84 4.70
N LYS A 793 7.85 31.28 5.95
CA LYS A 793 8.95 31.58 6.88
C LYS A 793 9.29 30.38 7.77
N PRO A 794 10.54 30.28 8.27
CA PRO A 794 10.88 29.28 9.28
C PRO A 794 9.93 29.31 10.47
N LEU A 795 9.66 28.16 11.12
CA LEU A 795 8.63 28.05 12.17
C LEU A 795 8.76 29.14 13.26
N LYS A 796 9.98 29.41 13.75
CA LYS A 796 10.25 30.46 14.76
C LYS A 796 9.84 31.87 14.35
N GLN A 797 9.73 32.14 13.05
CA GLN A 797 9.46 33.45 12.46
C GLN A 797 8.08 33.54 11.79
N SER A 798 7.41 32.40 11.62
CA SER A 798 6.09 32.33 10.99
C SER A 798 5.04 32.96 11.90
N ARG A 799 4.08 33.66 11.28
CA ARG A 799 2.88 34.18 11.93
C ARG A 799 1.63 33.40 11.53
N ASN A 800 1.79 32.30 10.80
CA ASN A 800 0.68 31.49 10.36
C ASN A 800 1.13 30.03 10.26
N LEU A 801 0.84 29.26 11.30
CA LEU A 801 1.23 27.87 11.44
C LEU A 801 0.00 26.97 11.35
N LEU A 802 0.10 25.90 10.56
CA LEU A 802 -0.82 24.77 10.56
C LEU A 802 -0.27 23.67 11.46
N ILE A 803 -1.12 23.11 12.30
CA ILE A 803 -0.83 21.92 13.10
C ILE A 803 -1.79 20.83 12.66
N SER A 804 -1.27 19.75 12.10
CA SER A 804 -2.03 18.56 11.68
C SER A 804 -1.84 17.42 12.66
N LEU A 805 -2.95 16.81 13.11
CA LEU A 805 -3.01 15.77 14.13
C LEU A 805 -3.76 14.54 13.60
N GLY A 806 -3.01 13.49 13.26
CA GLY A 806 -3.54 12.21 12.81
C GLY A 806 -3.55 11.18 13.94
N THR A 807 -4.71 10.56 14.19
CA THR A 807 -4.91 9.50 15.19
C THR A 807 -5.79 8.39 14.62
N ARG A 808 -6.03 7.32 15.39
CA ARG A 808 -6.93 6.24 14.97
C ARG A 808 -8.34 6.80 14.73
N ALA A 809 -9.00 6.26 13.71
CA ALA A 809 -10.43 6.44 13.54
C ALA A 809 -11.09 5.13 13.13
N GLU A 810 -12.24 4.83 13.71
CA GLU A 810 -13.01 3.62 13.48
C GLU A 810 -14.40 3.96 12.94
N PRO A 811 -14.88 3.27 11.89
CA PRO A 811 -16.24 3.46 11.44
C PRO A 811 -17.22 2.96 12.49
N GLN A 812 -18.45 3.46 12.44
CA GLN A 812 -19.55 2.85 13.18
C GLN A 812 -19.92 1.50 12.54
N PRO A 813 -20.65 0.62 13.27
CA PRO A 813 -21.08 -0.66 12.72
C PRO A 813 -21.73 -0.55 11.34
N ASN A 814 -21.51 -1.56 10.50
CA ASN A 814 -21.96 -1.61 9.10
C ASN A 814 -21.37 -0.50 8.22
N LYS A 815 -20.08 -0.18 8.40
CA LYS A 815 -19.34 0.82 7.61
C LYS A 815 -19.95 2.22 7.66
N ARG A 816 -20.71 2.54 8.71
CA ARG A 816 -21.39 3.83 8.82
C ARG A 816 -20.43 4.94 9.25
N THR A 817 -20.64 6.12 8.70
CA THR A 817 -19.98 7.36 9.10
C THR A 817 -21.00 8.27 9.84
N PRO A 818 -20.59 9.29 10.62
CA PRO A 818 -19.20 9.69 10.93
C PRO A 818 -18.41 8.60 11.67
N PHE A 819 -17.09 8.66 11.55
CA PHE A 819 -16.12 7.85 12.28
C PHE A 819 -16.06 8.26 13.75
N ARG A 820 -15.65 7.33 14.60
CA ARG A 820 -15.19 7.59 15.97
C ARG A 820 -13.69 7.84 15.93
N VAL A 821 -13.23 8.97 16.45
CA VAL A 821 -11.83 9.40 16.35
C VAL A 821 -11.17 9.39 17.71
N GLU A 822 -10.02 8.71 17.83
CA GLU A 822 -9.24 8.70 19.05
C GLU A 822 -8.76 10.12 19.39
N PRO A 823 -9.15 10.67 20.56
CA PRO A 823 -8.71 11.99 20.96
C PRO A 823 -7.25 11.95 21.40
N LEU A 824 -6.48 12.97 21.00
CA LEU A 824 -5.09 13.11 21.40
C LEU A 824 -4.99 13.53 22.88
N ASP A 825 -4.08 12.94 23.64
CA ASP A 825 -3.73 13.32 25.02
C ASP A 825 -2.23 13.59 25.11
N GLY A 826 -1.86 14.73 25.67
CA GLY A 826 -0.47 15.12 25.90
C GLY A 826 -0.22 16.61 25.72
N THR A 827 1.02 16.95 25.40
CA THR A 827 1.42 18.33 25.12
C THR A 827 2.26 18.45 23.85
N LEU A 828 2.06 19.55 23.14
CA LEU A 828 2.90 20.03 22.05
C LEU A 828 3.42 21.42 22.42
N SER A 829 4.73 21.59 22.39
CA SER A 829 5.37 22.89 22.54
C SER A 829 5.98 23.35 21.23
N ILE A 830 5.75 24.59 20.83
CA ILE A 830 6.18 25.17 19.54
C ILE A 830 6.95 26.46 19.79
N GLN A 831 8.20 26.56 19.31
CA GLN A 831 8.91 27.83 19.27
C GLN A 831 8.40 28.69 18.11
N ALA A 832 7.82 29.85 18.40
CA ALA A 832 7.26 30.78 17.42
C ALA A 832 7.29 32.22 17.97
N VAL A 833 6.98 33.20 17.11
CA VAL A 833 6.89 34.62 17.52
C VAL A 833 5.74 34.85 18.50
N ASP A 834 5.90 35.81 19.42
CA ASP A 834 4.86 36.19 20.37
C ASP A 834 3.62 36.84 19.69
N GLY A 835 2.48 36.79 20.38
CA GLY A 835 1.22 37.44 20.01
C GLY A 835 0.26 36.63 19.15
N LEU A 836 0.61 35.39 18.77
CA LEU A 836 -0.27 34.47 18.05
C LEU A 836 -1.33 33.85 18.96
N LYS A 837 -2.47 33.49 18.38
CA LYS A 837 -3.58 32.79 19.02
C LYS A 837 -3.81 31.43 18.38
N LEU A 838 -4.30 30.48 19.17
CA LEU A 838 -4.62 29.14 18.71
C LEU A 838 -6.08 29.06 18.29
N PHE A 839 -6.35 28.48 17.13
CA PHE A 839 -7.70 28.27 16.61
C PHE A 839 -7.89 26.84 16.12
N SER A 840 -9.12 26.35 16.17
CA SER A 840 -9.61 25.19 15.41
C SER A 840 -10.76 25.62 14.52
N ARG A 841 -11.18 24.78 13.58
CA ARG A 841 -12.47 24.96 12.87
C ARG A 841 -13.52 24.02 13.46
N ASN A 842 -14.73 24.54 13.66
CA ASN A 842 -15.89 23.72 13.99
C ASN A 842 -16.43 22.99 12.74
N ALA A 843 -17.45 22.15 12.92
CA ALA A 843 -18.13 21.42 11.84
C ALA A 843 -18.66 22.31 10.70
N GLN A 844 -18.93 23.59 10.95
CA GLN A 844 -19.37 24.56 9.94
C GLN A 844 -18.20 25.30 9.27
N GLY A 845 -16.95 24.94 9.61
CA GLY A 845 -15.73 25.56 9.11
C GLY A 845 -15.39 26.91 9.76
N GLN A 846 -16.12 27.35 10.80
CA GLN A 846 -15.85 28.61 11.48
C GLN A 846 -14.68 28.47 12.47
N LEU A 847 -13.84 29.50 12.57
CA LEU A 847 -12.72 29.52 13.51
C LEU A 847 -13.23 29.71 14.94
N GLN A 848 -12.76 28.85 15.83
CA GLN A 848 -12.97 28.91 17.27
C GLN A 848 -11.61 29.04 17.95
N GLU A 849 -11.47 30.02 18.86
CA GLU A 849 -10.24 30.22 19.64
C GLU A 849 -10.10 29.14 20.72
N TYR A 850 -8.89 28.63 20.89
CA TYR A 850 -8.51 27.62 21.88
C TYR A 850 -7.47 28.19 22.86
N PRO A 851 -7.48 27.73 24.11
CA PRO A 851 -6.49 28.16 25.09
C PRO A 851 -5.09 27.67 24.69
N VAL A 852 -4.12 28.57 24.79
CA VAL A 852 -2.69 28.28 24.63
C VAL A 852 -1.90 29.19 25.59
N SER A 853 -0.83 28.68 26.19
CA SER A 853 0.09 29.50 26.99
C SER A 853 1.35 29.81 26.19
N TYR A 854 1.93 30.98 26.40
CA TYR A 854 3.20 31.38 25.82
C TYR A 854 4.20 31.68 26.95
N GLN A 855 5.29 30.92 27.01
CA GLN A 855 6.34 31.07 28.02
C GLN A 855 7.70 30.73 27.40
N ASP A 856 8.73 31.48 27.74
CA ASP A 856 10.12 31.22 27.34
C ASP A 856 10.31 31.07 25.81
N GLY A 857 9.57 31.87 25.04
CA GLY A 857 9.63 31.86 23.56
C GLY A 857 8.86 30.71 22.91
N ARG A 858 7.99 30.01 23.65
CA ARG A 858 7.28 28.82 23.17
C ARG A 858 5.80 28.86 23.53
N TYR A 859 4.98 28.45 22.58
CA TYR A 859 3.59 28.09 22.82
C TYR A 859 3.52 26.70 23.42
N LEU A 860 2.66 26.48 24.40
CA LEU A 860 2.36 25.18 24.98
C LEU A 860 0.87 24.88 24.80
N ILE A 861 0.60 23.82 24.04
CA ILE A 861 -0.73 23.33 23.71
C ILE A 861 -0.96 22.05 24.52
N HIS A 862 -2.08 22.00 25.23
CA HIS A 862 -2.52 20.85 26.01
C HIS A 862 -3.66 20.13 25.29
N PHE A 863 -3.51 18.82 25.09
CA PHE A 863 -4.58 17.95 24.58
C PHE A 863 -5.13 17.12 25.74
N ASP A 864 -6.44 17.14 25.94
CA ASP A 864 -7.10 16.61 27.15
C ASP A 864 -7.56 15.15 27.01
N GLY A 865 -7.38 14.53 25.85
CA GLY A 865 -7.84 13.17 25.56
C GLY A 865 -9.37 13.05 25.51
N ARG A 866 -10.12 14.15 25.30
CA ARG A 866 -11.60 14.13 25.25
C ARG A 866 -12.15 14.64 23.94
N GLN A 867 -11.60 15.73 23.41
CA GLN A 867 -12.04 16.29 22.14
C GLN A 867 -11.19 15.76 20.99
N MET A 868 -11.82 15.49 19.85
CA MET A 868 -11.06 15.33 18.63
C MET A 868 -10.64 16.70 18.10
N THR A 869 -9.44 16.78 17.56
CA THR A 869 -9.00 17.93 16.79
C THR A 869 -7.95 17.44 15.81
N ASN A 870 -8.27 17.45 14.52
CA ASN A 870 -7.32 17.04 13.48
C ASN A 870 -6.50 18.21 12.95
N TRP A 871 -6.97 19.45 13.09
CA TRP A 871 -6.27 20.65 12.62
C TRP A 871 -6.37 21.80 13.61
N LEU A 872 -5.25 22.45 13.87
CA LEU A 872 -5.18 23.72 14.60
C LEU A 872 -4.40 24.75 13.78
N PHE A 873 -4.69 26.03 14.03
CA PHE A 873 -4.03 27.16 13.40
C PHE A 873 -3.47 28.07 14.49
N LEU A 874 -2.17 28.30 14.50
CA LEU A 874 -1.52 29.24 15.40
C LEU A 874 -1.14 30.50 14.58
N LYS A 875 -1.89 31.59 14.77
CA LYS A 875 -1.79 32.80 13.93
C LYS A 875 -2.23 34.09 14.62
#